data_AF-U9U1B7-F1
#
_entry.id   AF-U9U1B7-F1
#
_cell.length_a   1.000
_cell.length_b   1.000
_cell.length_c   1.000
_cell.angle_alpha   90.00
_cell.angle_beta   90.00
_cell.angle_gamma   90.00
#
_symmetry.space_group_name_H-M   'P 1'
#
loop_
_entity.id
_entity.type
_entity.pdbx_description
1 polymer ?
#
loop_
_entity_poly.entity_id
_entity_poly.type
_entity_poly.pdbx_seq_one_letter_code
_entity_poly.pdbx_strand_id
1 'polypeptide(L)'
;MELVNTNDENSFDPTPRLKSSPVPIKFISFNEKDIYYVYICTIDLEFNLSRKRVSRNIQECYENNSRILCFKQINGYIKDLYFNINDFKIYNKVIKSEKYCKLCGKSFYHGTDRLNMEQNKLKLCSDCYLISSGWIVSTLINKQISILYLPWWHNVYQCNACYSTLIFISDCQKYCENCYIFYTGCRYCLTTNVIFGPTGQSQCRKCKRISLISEFSGFDDFIYSNIIYDNLSKLKFTEFAKSLKMIDKYFEPFIIDLTFEKRYDREQIKWIPYSQFTNINEIARGGFGIIYKAIWSSENESVILKRFENSKNIEKYFLNELKSYQHCSNSRIIEIYGFTKDPKLKDYILIMRYASDGDLHKYLQKNFTSITWNKQKLHILWQISEGLETIHNKKFMHRDFHSGNILFDSTNNNYDKNYQWKIGDLGLSQAVNNKSSNNEIYGVIPYIAPEIFKGSEFSQESDIYSFSMIMWELTTGCNPFSNIKHDVQLIYKILDGERPKITEDTPKCYANLMKKCWHPNPKKRPSIKKIRLTFGGWAFKGKNEAKFIQAETKRMELITSKTIGPEFAEKHHSEAIYTSRLLNSFISEYSSINLSLSSTISISNSKQGYDHNYISTEQDFDIDIESSLLSQNLSLSIQNSLSIH
;
A
#
# COMPACT_ATOMS: atom_id res chain seq x y z
N MET A 1 49.44 18.70 -19.47
CA MET A 1 50.32 18.49 -18.30
C MET A 1 49.80 19.41 -17.23
N GLU A 2 49.39 18.88 -16.08
CA GLU A 2 48.80 19.63 -14.94
C GLU A 2 47.46 20.37 -15.21
N LEU A 3 46.57 20.61 -14.24
CA LEU A 3 46.53 20.17 -12.83
C LEU A 3 45.06 19.89 -12.39
N VAL A 4 44.91 19.18 -11.27
CA VAL A 4 43.65 18.66 -10.73
C VAL A 4 42.82 19.77 -10.07
N ASN A 5 41.48 19.70 -10.19
CA ASN A 5 40.61 20.18 -9.11
C ASN A 5 39.34 19.32 -9.01
N THR A 6 39.30 18.42 -8.02
CA THR A 6 38.10 17.63 -7.65
C THR A 6 37.94 17.63 -6.15
N ASN A 7 37.55 18.78 -5.59
CA ASN A 7 37.09 18.87 -4.22
C ASN A 7 35.69 18.26 -4.09
N ASP A 8 35.64 16.99 -3.69
CA ASP A 8 34.50 16.42 -2.97
C ASP A 8 35.03 15.73 -1.70
N GLU A 9 35.44 16.58 -0.76
CA GLU A 9 36.03 16.21 0.53
C GLU A 9 34.99 15.57 1.45
N ASN A 10 34.65 14.29 1.24
CA ASN A 10 34.11 13.42 2.30
C ASN A 10 34.11 11.89 2.00
N SER A 11 34.81 11.41 0.97
CA SER A 11 34.89 9.97 0.64
C SER A 11 36.22 9.30 1.01
N PHE A 12 36.55 9.28 2.31
CA PHE A 12 37.64 8.45 2.84
C PHE A 12 37.46 6.97 2.41
N ASP A 13 38.41 6.41 1.64
CA ASP A 13 38.50 4.95 1.39
C ASP A 13 39.37 4.32 2.49
N PRO A 14 38.78 3.52 3.40
CA PRO A 14 39.45 2.95 4.57
C PRO A 14 39.96 1.53 4.32
N THR A 15 39.85 1.03 3.08
CA THR A 15 40.32 -0.29 2.67
C THR A 15 41.71 -0.36 1.99
N PRO A 16 42.63 0.64 2.08
CA PRO A 16 43.83 0.68 1.23
C PRO A 16 44.85 -0.42 1.57
N ARG A 17 44.75 -1.05 2.75
CA ARG A 17 45.61 -2.17 3.17
C ARG A 17 45.33 -3.48 2.43
N LEU A 18 44.22 -3.59 1.69
CA LEU A 18 43.87 -4.76 0.87
C LEU A 18 44.01 -4.42 -0.62
N LYS A 19 45.15 -4.71 -1.24
CA LYS A 19 45.35 -4.54 -2.69
C LYS A 19 44.34 -5.38 -3.49
N SER A 20 43.89 -4.88 -4.64
CA SER A 20 43.04 -5.68 -5.55
C SER A 20 43.86 -6.78 -6.24
N SER A 21 43.27 -7.95 -6.44
CA SER A 21 43.90 -8.99 -7.26
C SER A 21 44.11 -8.52 -8.71
N PRO A 22 45.23 -8.89 -9.37
CA PRO A 22 45.39 -8.71 -10.81
C PRO A 22 44.54 -9.69 -11.63
N VAL A 23 44.21 -10.86 -11.07
CA VAL A 23 43.45 -11.95 -11.73
C VAL A 23 42.08 -12.08 -11.04
N PRO A 24 40.96 -12.29 -11.77
CA PRO A 24 39.66 -12.49 -11.13
C PRO A 24 39.65 -13.79 -10.31
N ILE A 25 39.22 -13.71 -9.05
CA ILE A 25 38.99 -14.89 -8.22
C ILE A 25 37.72 -15.57 -8.76
N LYS A 26 37.87 -16.77 -9.31
CA LYS A 26 36.75 -17.61 -9.74
C LYS A 26 36.06 -18.22 -8.51
N PHE A 27 34.74 -18.18 -8.52
CA PHE A 27 33.87 -18.89 -7.59
C PHE A 27 33.05 -19.92 -8.36
N ILE A 28 32.73 -21.04 -7.71
CA ILE A 28 31.67 -21.93 -8.14
C ILE A 28 30.36 -21.36 -7.58
N SER A 29 29.27 -21.36 -8.35
CA SER A 29 27.97 -20.85 -7.89
C SER A 29 27.38 -21.79 -6.84
N PHE A 30 26.98 -21.23 -5.69
CA PHE A 30 26.31 -21.98 -4.61
C PHE A 30 24.80 -21.93 -4.82
N ASN A 31 24.32 -22.83 -5.67
CA ASN A 31 22.90 -23.08 -5.86
C ASN A 31 22.36 -23.81 -4.61
N GLU A 32 21.05 -23.78 -4.37
CA GLU A 32 20.45 -24.38 -3.15
C GLU A 32 20.66 -25.91 -3.04
N LYS A 33 20.96 -26.59 -4.17
CA LYS A 33 21.33 -28.01 -4.23
C LYS A 33 22.82 -28.28 -3.99
N ASP A 34 23.65 -27.25 -4.07
CA ASP A 34 25.12 -27.33 -4.08
C ASP A 34 25.73 -26.67 -2.84
N ILE A 35 25.09 -26.78 -1.66
CA ILE A 35 25.63 -26.33 -0.36
C ILE A 35 26.75 -27.28 0.10
N TYR A 36 27.80 -27.40 -0.70
CA TYR A 36 29.02 -28.14 -0.40
C TYR A 36 30.18 -27.16 -0.19
N TYR A 37 30.33 -26.74 1.06
CA TYR A 37 31.58 -26.29 1.71
C TYR A 37 32.51 -25.35 0.92
N VAL A 38 32.31 -24.01 1.05
CA VAL A 38 33.36 -23.00 0.80
C VAL A 38 33.67 -22.13 2.03
N TYR A 39 34.93 -21.72 2.08
CA TYR A 39 35.81 -22.11 3.17
C TYR A 39 37.27 -21.76 2.68
N ILE A 40 38.17 -21.05 3.39
CA ILE A 40 39.67 -21.10 3.21
C ILE A 40 40.36 -20.78 4.54
N CYS A 41 41.43 -21.49 4.96
CA CYS A 41 42.33 -20.94 5.99
C CYS A 41 43.78 -21.10 5.57
N THR A 42 44.45 -19.98 5.31
CA THR A 42 45.90 -19.88 5.41
C THR A 42 46.26 -19.70 6.89
N ILE A 43 46.33 -20.81 7.63
CA ILE A 43 47.16 -20.84 8.83
C ILE A 43 48.58 -21.04 8.31
N ASP A 44 49.48 -20.10 8.63
CA ASP A 44 50.92 -20.40 8.62
C ASP A 44 51.17 -21.41 9.74
N LEU A 45 50.95 -22.69 9.44
CA LEU A 45 51.46 -23.78 10.25
C LEU A 45 52.96 -23.88 9.95
N GLU A 46 53.77 -23.29 10.83
CA GLU A 46 55.17 -23.66 10.98
C GLU A 46 55.25 -25.14 11.41
N PHE A 47 55.13 -26.06 10.45
CA PHE A 47 55.60 -27.43 10.61
C PHE A 47 56.14 -27.98 9.27
N ASN A 48 57.44 -27.75 9.11
CA ASN A 48 58.44 -28.41 8.25
C ASN A 48 58.06 -29.14 6.94
N LEU A 49 58.84 -28.78 5.91
CA LEU A 49 59.27 -29.57 4.75
C LEU A 49 58.35 -29.69 3.50
N SER A 50 58.68 -28.83 2.52
CA SER A 50 58.85 -29.19 1.10
C SER A 50 57.63 -29.29 0.15
N ARG A 51 57.00 -28.14 -0.15
CA ARG A 51 56.96 -27.53 -1.53
C ARG A 51 56.05 -26.30 -1.58
N LYS A 52 56.57 -25.18 -2.12
CA LYS A 52 55.82 -23.92 -2.28
C LYS A 52 54.92 -23.95 -3.52
N ARG A 53 53.60 -23.89 -3.36
CA ARG A 53 52.66 -23.15 -4.23
C ARG A 53 51.48 -22.66 -3.38
N VAL A 54 51.38 -21.35 -3.20
CA VAL A 54 50.19 -20.72 -2.61
C VAL A 54 49.16 -20.57 -3.72
N SER A 55 48.06 -21.31 -3.65
CA SER A 55 46.96 -21.23 -4.61
C SER A 55 46.38 -19.80 -4.66
N ARG A 56 46.18 -19.27 -5.88
CA ARG A 56 45.79 -17.88 -6.13
C ARG A 56 44.27 -17.68 -6.22
N ASN A 57 43.50 -18.75 -6.34
CA ASN A 57 42.03 -18.74 -6.41
C ASN A 57 41.45 -20.09 -5.94
N ILE A 58 40.13 -20.17 -5.75
CA ILE A 58 39.43 -21.36 -5.24
C ILE A 58 39.53 -22.54 -6.20
N GLN A 59 39.59 -22.30 -7.51
CA GLN A 59 39.74 -23.36 -8.51
C GLN A 59 41.13 -24.04 -8.40
N GLU A 60 42.20 -23.26 -8.22
CA GLU A 60 43.54 -23.81 -7.90
C GLU A 60 43.57 -24.55 -6.54
N CYS A 61 42.73 -24.21 -5.57
CA CYS A 61 42.60 -25.00 -4.33
C CYS A 61 41.90 -26.34 -4.59
N TYR A 62 40.86 -26.36 -5.41
CA TYR A 62 40.13 -27.58 -5.80
C TYR A 62 41.04 -28.54 -6.59
N GLU A 63 41.73 -28.02 -7.60
CA GLU A 63 42.70 -28.78 -8.41
C GLU A 63 43.88 -29.33 -7.58
N ASN A 64 44.29 -28.62 -6.52
CA ASN A 64 45.33 -29.06 -5.58
C ASN A 64 44.79 -29.86 -4.36
N ASN A 65 43.55 -30.38 -4.39
CA ASN A 65 42.90 -31.11 -3.29
C ASN A 65 43.00 -30.42 -1.90
N SER A 66 43.06 -29.08 -1.89
CA SER A 66 43.34 -28.30 -0.68
C SER A 66 42.06 -27.99 0.08
N ARG A 67 41.93 -28.47 1.33
CA ARG A 67 40.75 -28.24 2.17
C ARG A 67 40.74 -26.84 2.81
N ILE A 68 40.39 -25.85 1.99
CA ILE A 68 39.30 -24.87 2.18
C ILE A 68 38.68 -24.93 3.63
N LEU A 69 38.70 -23.82 4.45
CA LEU A 69 38.07 -23.68 5.82
C LEU A 69 37.21 -22.41 6.23
N CYS A 70 37.62 -21.11 6.19
CA CYS A 70 36.66 -19.95 6.17
C CYS A 70 37.21 -18.59 5.60
N PHE A 71 36.53 -17.98 4.61
CA PHE A 71 36.96 -16.68 4.08
C PHE A 71 36.43 -15.50 4.92
N LYS A 72 37.31 -14.70 5.53
CA LYS A 72 36.93 -13.46 6.27
C LYS A 72 36.20 -12.42 5.41
N GLN A 73 36.48 -12.38 4.11
CA GLN A 73 35.77 -11.52 3.16
C GLN A 73 34.56 -12.20 2.50
N ILE A 74 34.06 -13.33 3.02
CA ILE A 74 32.80 -13.95 2.55
C ILE A 74 31.85 -14.05 3.75
N ASN A 75 30.71 -13.37 3.66
CA ASN A 75 29.60 -13.59 4.58
C ASN A 75 28.72 -14.72 4.05
N GLY A 76 28.43 -15.71 4.88
CA GLY A 76 27.57 -16.85 4.55
C GLY A 76 26.96 -17.45 5.82
N TYR A 77 25.75 -17.99 5.69
CA TYR A 77 24.99 -18.50 6.84
C TYR A 77 25.52 -19.86 7.28
N ILE A 78 26.34 -19.87 8.34
CA ILE A 78 26.77 -21.11 8.99
C ILE A 78 25.63 -21.58 9.89
N LYS A 79 24.79 -22.49 9.37
CA LYS A 79 23.87 -23.30 10.20
C LYS A 79 24.69 -24.40 10.87
N ASP A 80 24.57 -24.53 12.19
CA ASP A 80 25.31 -25.51 13.02
C ASP A 80 25.02 -26.99 12.69
N LEU A 81 24.12 -27.28 11.75
CA LEU A 81 23.55 -28.60 11.47
C LEU A 81 24.41 -29.54 10.60
N TYR A 82 25.51 -29.06 10.00
CA TYR A 82 26.29 -29.84 9.01
C TYR A 82 27.78 -29.96 9.31
N PHE A 83 28.28 -29.42 10.42
CA PHE A 83 29.68 -29.60 10.79
C PHE A 83 29.90 -30.95 11.47
N ASN A 84 30.79 -31.77 10.91
CA ASN A 84 31.43 -32.81 11.70
C ASN A 84 32.20 -32.12 12.85
N ILE A 85 32.21 -32.73 14.04
CA ILE A 85 32.85 -32.24 15.27
C ILE A 85 34.28 -31.71 15.03
N ASN A 86 35.04 -32.34 14.14
CA ASN A 86 36.40 -31.90 13.79
C ASN A 86 36.43 -30.55 13.06
N ASP A 87 35.50 -30.31 12.14
CA ASP A 87 35.42 -29.04 11.40
C ASP A 87 34.96 -27.92 12.32
N PHE A 88 34.00 -28.18 13.22
CA PHE A 88 33.53 -27.21 14.22
C PHE A 88 34.66 -26.81 15.17
N LYS A 89 35.48 -27.79 15.60
CA LYS A 89 36.70 -27.53 16.39
C LYS A 89 37.70 -26.65 15.63
N ILE A 90 37.85 -26.80 14.30
CA ILE A 90 38.77 -25.98 13.52
C ILE A 90 38.20 -24.57 13.30
N TYR A 91 36.93 -24.43 12.94
CA TYR A 91 36.24 -23.13 12.83
C TYR A 91 36.35 -22.33 14.14
N ASN A 92 36.11 -22.99 15.28
CA ASN A 92 36.28 -22.37 16.60
C ASN A 92 37.75 -22.03 16.94
N LYS A 93 38.74 -22.80 16.43
CA LYS A 93 40.16 -22.41 16.52
C LYS A 93 40.47 -21.16 15.71
N VAL A 94 39.85 -20.98 14.54
CA VAL A 94 40.03 -19.81 13.67
C VAL A 94 39.42 -18.55 14.31
N ILE A 95 38.21 -18.65 14.86
CA ILE A 95 37.62 -17.54 15.63
C ILE A 95 38.47 -17.20 16.86
N LYS A 96 39.00 -18.21 17.57
CA LYS A 96 39.87 -18.02 18.74
C LYS A 96 41.27 -17.48 18.39
N SER A 97 41.75 -17.63 17.15
CA SER A 97 43.01 -17.04 16.69
C SER A 97 42.83 -15.64 16.11
N GLU A 98 41.65 -15.31 15.59
CA GLU A 98 41.22 -13.96 15.22
C GLU A 98 40.82 -13.11 16.45
N LYS A 99 41.66 -13.08 17.50
CA LYS A 99 41.49 -12.12 18.63
C LYS A 99 41.80 -10.66 18.27
N TYR A 100 42.49 -10.44 17.16
CA TYR A 100 42.95 -9.12 16.71
C TYR A 100 42.58 -8.89 15.24
N CYS A 101 42.18 -7.67 14.91
CA CYS A 101 41.95 -7.29 13.53
C CYS A 101 43.27 -7.28 12.75
N LYS A 102 43.50 -8.27 11.88
CA LYS A 102 44.71 -8.39 11.04
C LYS A 102 45.06 -7.14 10.21
N LEU A 103 44.11 -6.23 9.96
CA LEU A 103 44.36 -4.99 9.21
C LEU A 103 44.92 -3.85 10.06
N CYS A 104 44.54 -3.73 11.35
CA CYS A 104 44.94 -2.61 12.22
C CYS A 104 45.54 -3.02 13.58
N GLY A 105 45.63 -4.31 13.88
CA GLY A 105 46.14 -4.86 15.13
C GLY A 105 45.20 -4.76 16.34
N LYS A 106 44.11 -3.98 16.27
CA LYS A 106 43.21 -3.75 17.43
C LYS A 106 42.52 -5.05 17.89
N SER A 107 42.48 -5.29 19.20
CA SER A 107 41.84 -6.46 19.82
C SER A 107 40.31 -6.40 19.75
N PHE A 108 39.66 -7.45 19.25
CA PHE A 108 38.20 -7.61 19.23
C PHE A 108 37.56 -7.63 20.64
N TYR A 109 38.38 -7.75 21.68
CA TYR A 109 37.98 -7.82 23.09
C TYR A 109 38.72 -6.76 23.91
N HIS A 110 37.97 -5.94 24.65
CA HIS A 110 38.46 -5.05 25.71
C HIS A 110 37.55 -5.23 26.92
N GLY A 111 38.11 -5.53 28.10
CA GLY A 111 37.34 -5.69 29.35
C GLY A 111 36.96 -7.14 29.69
N THR A 112 36.57 -7.35 30.95
CA THR A 112 36.39 -8.66 31.60
C THR A 112 35.03 -9.32 31.36
N ASP A 113 34.38 -9.07 30.22
CA ASP A 113 33.06 -9.62 29.89
C ASP A 113 33.14 -11.11 29.52
N ARG A 114 33.17 -11.96 30.53
CA ARG A 114 33.13 -13.43 30.39
C ARG A 114 31.92 -13.91 29.58
N LEU A 115 30.81 -13.16 29.60
CA LEU A 115 29.58 -13.43 28.84
C LEU A 115 29.77 -13.33 27.31
N ASN A 116 30.81 -12.65 26.83
CA ASN A 116 31.08 -12.49 25.39
C ASN A 116 31.98 -13.59 24.80
N MET A 117 32.43 -14.58 25.60
CA MET A 117 33.26 -15.69 25.11
C MET A 117 32.47 -16.85 24.48
N GLU A 118 31.14 -16.87 24.61
CA GLU A 118 30.30 -18.02 24.22
C GLU A 118 29.71 -17.95 22.80
N GLN A 119 29.85 -16.82 22.08
CA GLN A 119 29.34 -16.70 20.71
C GLN A 119 30.47 -16.83 19.67
N ASN A 120 30.56 -18.02 19.05
CA ASN A 120 31.49 -18.33 17.95
C ASN A 120 31.09 -17.62 16.64
N LYS A 121 31.17 -16.29 16.60
CA LYS A 121 30.73 -15.47 15.48
C LYS A 121 31.85 -14.62 14.88
N LEU A 122 31.80 -14.44 13.55
CA LEU A 122 32.74 -13.61 12.81
C LEU A 122 32.51 -12.12 13.10
N LYS A 123 33.53 -11.45 13.66
CA LYS A 123 33.54 -10.00 13.89
C LYS A 123 34.45 -9.28 12.90
N LEU A 124 33.97 -8.17 12.36
CA LEU A 124 34.74 -7.25 11.50
C LEU A 124 35.03 -5.96 12.28
N CYS A 125 36.20 -5.36 12.05
CA CYS A 125 36.56 -4.08 12.67
C CYS A 125 35.90 -2.92 11.93
N SER A 126 35.15 -2.07 12.65
CA SER A 126 34.40 -0.96 12.05
C SER A 126 35.34 0.01 11.32
N ASP A 127 36.52 0.31 11.87
CA ASP A 127 37.52 1.18 11.22
C ASP A 127 38.06 0.62 9.88
N CYS A 128 38.16 -0.70 9.75
CA CYS A 128 38.84 -1.36 8.62
C CYS A 128 37.87 -1.91 7.56
N TYR A 129 36.62 -2.15 7.96
CA TYR A 129 35.56 -2.72 7.14
C TYR A 129 34.36 -1.76 7.15
N LEU A 130 34.61 -0.50 6.79
CA LEU A 130 33.54 0.50 6.71
C LEU A 130 32.58 0.18 5.56
N ILE A 131 31.35 -0.12 5.94
CA ILE A 131 30.17 -0.08 5.08
C ILE A 131 29.92 1.38 4.73
N SER A 132 29.56 1.64 3.47
CA SER A 132 29.25 3.00 3.00
C SER A 132 28.06 2.98 2.06
N SER A 133 27.28 4.06 2.04
CA SER A 133 26.17 4.24 1.11
C SER A 133 26.49 5.33 0.09
N GLY A 134 25.77 5.33 -1.02
CA GLY A 134 25.76 6.43 -2.00
C GLY A 134 24.50 6.39 -2.84
N TRP A 135 24.53 7.18 -3.90
CA TRP A 135 23.52 7.20 -4.95
C TRP A 135 24.19 7.04 -6.30
N ILE A 136 23.51 6.37 -7.23
CA ILE A 136 23.92 6.27 -8.64
C ILE A 136 22.73 6.63 -9.54
N VAL A 137 22.99 7.19 -10.71
CA VAL A 137 21.97 7.31 -11.75
C VAL A 137 21.82 5.93 -12.40
N SER A 138 20.63 5.36 -12.37
CA SER A 138 20.33 4.13 -13.10
C SER A 138 20.34 4.41 -14.60
N THR A 139 21.10 3.62 -15.36
CA THR A 139 21.13 3.67 -16.83
C THR A 139 19.87 3.11 -17.48
N LEU A 140 18.97 2.47 -16.72
CA LEU A 140 17.75 1.85 -17.26
C LEU A 140 16.52 2.76 -17.11
N ILE A 141 16.44 3.51 -16.01
CA ILE A 141 15.26 4.35 -15.68
C ILE A 141 15.56 5.84 -15.53
N ASN A 142 16.83 6.26 -15.71
CA ASN A 142 17.30 7.64 -15.53
C ASN A 142 16.92 8.30 -14.19
N LYS A 143 16.71 7.49 -13.14
CA LYS A 143 16.45 7.92 -11.75
C LYS A 143 17.64 7.67 -10.85
N GLN A 144 17.77 8.48 -9.81
CA GLN A 144 18.78 8.36 -8.78
C GLN A 144 18.39 7.24 -7.80
N ILE A 145 19.13 6.13 -7.81
CA ILE A 145 18.87 4.96 -6.95
C ILE A 145 19.93 4.82 -5.86
N SER A 146 19.54 4.27 -4.71
CA SER A 146 20.45 4.03 -3.59
C SER A 146 21.38 2.85 -3.87
N ILE A 147 22.60 2.93 -3.33
CA ILE A 147 23.59 1.85 -3.35
C ILE A 147 24.29 1.73 -1.99
N LEU A 148 24.52 0.50 -1.55
CA LEU A 148 25.27 0.15 -0.34
C LEU A 148 26.50 -0.67 -0.73
N TYR A 149 27.67 -0.21 -0.29
CA TYR A 149 28.96 -0.83 -0.53
C TYR A 149 29.37 -1.65 0.70
N LEU A 150 29.40 -2.97 0.54
CA LEU A 150 29.86 -3.93 1.55
C LEU A 150 31.34 -4.27 1.29
N PRO A 151 32.25 -4.10 2.27
CA PRO A 151 33.67 -4.42 2.13
C PRO A 151 33.99 -5.93 2.16
N TRP A 152 32.96 -6.77 2.09
CA TRP A 152 33.02 -8.22 1.97
C TRP A 152 32.09 -8.71 0.85
N TRP A 153 32.27 -9.95 0.43
CA TRP A 153 31.43 -10.68 -0.51
C TRP A 153 30.22 -11.26 0.22
N HIS A 154 29.02 -10.74 -0.07
CA HIS A 154 27.80 -11.13 0.63
C HIS A 154 27.15 -12.34 -0.08
N ASN A 155 27.47 -13.55 0.37
CA ASN A 155 27.04 -14.82 -0.22
C ASN A 155 25.77 -15.38 0.44
N VAL A 156 24.68 -14.61 0.34
CA VAL A 156 23.33 -15.06 0.71
C VAL A 156 22.60 -15.64 -0.51
N TYR A 157 21.72 -16.62 -0.27
CA TYR A 157 20.82 -17.19 -1.29
C TYR A 157 19.39 -16.62 -1.20
N GLN A 158 19.08 -15.92 -0.10
CA GLN A 158 17.81 -15.25 0.15
C GLN A 158 17.98 -13.73 0.16
N CYS A 159 16.94 -13.00 -0.26
CA CYS A 159 16.91 -11.55 -0.20
C CYS A 159 16.84 -11.04 1.25
N ASN A 160 17.73 -10.13 1.64
CA ASN A 160 17.70 -9.55 2.99
C ASN A 160 16.41 -8.79 3.33
N ALA A 161 15.65 -8.33 2.32
CA ALA A 161 14.40 -7.57 2.52
C ALA A 161 13.15 -8.44 2.69
N CYS A 162 13.01 -9.50 1.89
CA CYS A 162 11.77 -10.30 1.81
C CYS A 162 11.98 -11.81 1.95
N TYR A 163 13.21 -12.26 2.20
CA TYR A 163 13.64 -13.67 2.31
C TYR A 163 13.37 -14.58 1.10
N SER A 164 12.76 -14.08 0.03
CA SER A 164 12.61 -14.82 -1.23
C SER A 164 13.97 -15.22 -1.79
N THR A 165 14.05 -16.41 -2.38
CA THR A 165 15.25 -16.92 -3.06
C THR A 165 15.71 -15.94 -4.14
N LEU A 166 17.01 -15.69 -4.19
CA LEU A 166 17.64 -14.78 -5.15
C LEU A 166 17.84 -15.50 -6.49
N ILE A 167 17.53 -14.80 -7.58
CA ILE A 167 17.80 -15.27 -8.94
C ILE A 167 19.25 -14.94 -9.26
N PHE A 168 20.05 -15.95 -9.61
CA PHE A 168 21.45 -15.80 -9.98
C PHE A 168 21.58 -15.55 -11.50
N ILE A 169 22.18 -14.42 -11.85
CA ILE A 169 22.61 -14.10 -13.23
C ILE A 169 23.96 -14.75 -13.51
N SER A 170 24.85 -14.76 -12.50
CA SER A 170 26.17 -15.40 -12.53
C SER A 170 26.65 -15.68 -11.10
N ASP A 171 27.80 -16.35 -10.97
CA ASP A 171 28.48 -16.58 -9.68
C ASP A 171 28.77 -15.30 -8.87
N CYS A 172 28.76 -14.12 -9.52
CA CYS A 172 29.00 -12.84 -8.86
C CYS A 172 27.81 -11.87 -8.91
N GLN A 173 26.69 -12.24 -9.54
CA GLN A 173 25.52 -11.36 -9.70
C GLN A 173 24.23 -12.11 -9.42
N LYS A 174 23.44 -11.57 -8.50
CA LYS A 174 22.13 -12.11 -8.13
C LYS A 174 21.17 -10.99 -7.76
N TYR A 175 19.88 -11.21 -7.86
CA TYR A 175 18.88 -10.19 -7.55
C TYR A 175 17.62 -10.80 -6.92
N CYS A 176 16.83 -9.94 -6.28
CA CYS A 176 15.49 -10.27 -5.84
C CYS A 176 14.48 -9.64 -6.80
N GLU A 177 13.69 -10.48 -7.48
CA GLU A 177 12.63 -10.03 -8.38
C GLU A 177 11.54 -9.23 -7.62
N ASN A 178 11.15 -9.68 -6.43
CA ASN A 178 10.12 -9.03 -5.61
C ASN A 178 10.51 -7.64 -5.06
N CYS A 179 11.80 -7.41 -4.80
CA CYS A 179 12.29 -6.16 -4.19
C CYS A 179 13.10 -5.27 -5.15
N TYR A 180 13.45 -5.76 -6.34
CA TYR A 180 14.37 -5.11 -7.29
C TYR A 180 15.71 -4.72 -6.64
N ILE A 181 16.21 -5.58 -5.74
CA ILE A 181 17.50 -5.42 -5.06
C ILE A 181 18.53 -6.32 -5.75
N PHE A 182 19.61 -5.71 -6.24
CA PHE A 182 20.67 -6.39 -6.98
C PHE A 182 21.95 -6.45 -6.14
N TYR A 183 22.58 -7.62 -6.09
CA TYR A 183 23.83 -7.88 -5.36
C TYR A 183 24.92 -8.17 -6.38
N THR A 184 25.86 -7.25 -6.56
CA THR A 184 26.95 -7.36 -7.53
C THR A 184 28.31 -7.43 -6.85
N GLY A 185 28.97 -8.58 -6.97
CA GLY A 185 30.25 -8.90 -6.34
C GLY A 185 31.46 -8.58 -7.22
N CYS A 186 32.48 -7.95 -6.66
CA CYS A 186 33.74 -7.71 -7.37
C CYS A 186 34.76 -8.84 -7.14
N ARG A 187 34.94 -9.72 -8.13
CA ARG A 187 35.86 -10.88 -8.10
C ARG A 187 37.34 -10.52 -7.84
N TYR A 188 37.71 -9.24 -7.91
CA TYR A 188 39.09 -8.77 -7.68
C TYR A 188 39.31 -8.19 -6.27
N CYS A 189 38.22 -7.85 -5.56
CA CYS A 189 38.28 -7.14 -4.27
C CYS A 189 37.57 -7.87 -3.13
N LEU A 190 36.73 -8.87 -3.46
CA LEU A 190 35.83 -9.56 -2.54
C LEU A 190 34.94 -8.56 -1.77
N THR A 191 34.30 -7.67 -2.52
CA THR A 191 33.34 -6.65 -2.04
C THR A 191 32.02 -6.81 -2.77
N THR A 192 30.90 -6.43 -2.16
CA THR A 192 29.57 -6.46 -2.79
C THR A 192 28.96 -5.07 -2.83
N ASN A 193 28.47 -4.67 -4.00
CA ASN A 193 27.57 -3.55 -4.16
C ASN A 193 26.13 -4.08 -4.10
N VAL A 194 25.34 -3.63 -3.12
CA VAL A 194 23.89 -3.89 -3.03
C VAL A 194 23.17 -2.66 -3.56
N ILE A 195 22.37 -2.83 -4.61
CA ILE A 195 21.79 -1.75 -5.41
C ILE A 195 20.27 -1.84 -5.30
N PHE A 196 19.63 -0.72 -4.95
CA PHE A 196 18.19 -0.63 -4.67
C PHE A 196 17.45 -0.08 -5.88
N GLY A 197 17.40 -0.89 -6.94
CA GLY A 197 16.79 -0.56 -8.21
C GLY A 197 17.51 -1.19 -9.40
N PRO A 198 16.85 -1.21 -10.56
CA PRO A 198 17.43 -1.69 -11.81
C PRO A 198 18.63 -0.83 -12.20
N THR A 199 19.69 -1.42 -12.76
CA THR A 199 20.77 -0.70 -13.44
C THR A 199 21.46 -1.64 -14.42
N GLY A 200 21.93 -1.14 -15.56
CA GLY A 200 22.70 -1.92 -16.53
C GLY A 200 24.16 -2.12 -16.13
N GLN A 201 24.64 -1.41 -15.10
CA GLN A 201 26.03 -1.52 -14.64
C GLN A 201 26.23 -1.18 -13.16
N SER A 202 27.32 -1.70 -12.61
CA SER A 202 27.78 -1.48 -11.24
C SER A 202 29.30 -1.26 -11.24
N GLN A 203 29.79 -0.19 -10.61
CA GLN A 203 31.22 0.07 -10.47
C GLN A 203 31.73 -0.34 -9.08
N CYS A 204 32.78 -1.16 -9.02
CA CYS A 204 33.42 -1.49 -7.75
C CYS A 204 34.04 -0.23 -7.11
N ARG A 205 33.55 0.18 -5.94
CA ARG A 205 34.04 1.38 -5.22
C ARG A 205 35.57 1.40 -5.04
N LYS A 206 36.15 0.23 -4.81
CA LYS A 206 37.56 0.01 -4.42
C LYS A 206 38.53 -0.09 -5.60
N CYS A 207 38.24 -0.89 -6.64
CA CYS A 207 39.14 -1.02 -7.80
C CYS A 207 38.64 -0.32 -9.08
N LYS A 208 37.53 0.43 -9.01
CA LYS A 208 36.90 1.21 -10.09
C LYS A 208 36.51 0.43 -11.37
N ARG A 209 36.77 -0.88 -11.43
CA ARG A 209 36.31 -1.77 -12.50
C ARG A 209 34.78 -1.77 -12.57
N ILE A 210 34.26 -1.68 -13.79
CA ILE A 210 32.83 -1.75 -14.11
C ILE A 210 32.44 -3.22 -14.31
N SER A 211 31.24 -3.58 -13.84
CA SER A 211 30.56 -4.83 -14.13
C SER A 211 29.24 -4.49 -14.81
N LEU A 212 29.06 -4.94 -16.05
CA LEU A 212 27.76 -4.93 -16.72
C LEU A 212 26.82 -5.91 -16.01
N ILE A 213 25.55 -5.56 -15.91
CA ILE A 213 24.46 -6.43 -15.43
C ILE A 213 23.62 -6.76 -16.66
N SER A 214 23.38 -8.04 -16.92
CA SER A 214 22.59 -8.46 -18.09
C SER A 214 21.15 -7.96 -18.01
N GLU A 215 20.48 -7.87 -19.17
CA GLU A 215 19.08 -7.43 -19.25
C GLU A 215 18.16 -8.26 -18.33
N PHE A 216 17.28 -7.56 -17.63
CA PHE A 216 16.35 -8.10 -16.66
C PHE A 216 14.99 -8.23 -17.35
N SER A 217 14.58 -9.47 -17.66
CA SER A 217 13.39 -9.76 -18.48
C SER A 217 12.04 -9.60 -17.74
N GLY A 218 12.05 -9.28 -16.45
CA GLY A 218 10.86 -9.04 -15.64
C GLY A 218 10.62 -7.57 -15.28
N PHE A 219 11.29 -6.60 -15.93
CA PHE A 219 11.28 -5.23 -15.44
C PHE A 219 9.94 -4.56 -15.71
N ASP A 220 9.29 -4.12 -14.64
CA ASP A 220 8.05 -3.37 -14.72
C ASP A 220 8.31 -1.92 -14.28
N ASP A 221 8.65 -1.07 -15.27
CA ASP A 221 8.92 0.37 -15.11
C ASP A 221 7.84 1.09 -14.29
N PHE A 222 6.58 0.69 -14.48
CA PHE A 222 5.42 1.31 -13.86
C PHE A 222 5.33 0.95 -12.38
N ILE A 223 5.40 -0.34 -12.04
CA ILE A 223 5.42 -0.82 -10.66
C ILE A 223 6.64 -0.28 -9.92
N TYR A 224 7.81 -0.32 -10.56
CA TYR A 224 9.02 0.22 -9.97
C TYR A 224 8.88 1.72 -9.69
N SER A 225 8.47 2.50 -10.70
CA SER A 225 8.39 3.96 -10.59
C SER A 225 7.35 4.47 -9.61
N ASN A 226 6.24 3.76 -9.42
CA ASN A 226 5.10 4.26 -8.65
C ASN A 226 4.95 3.65 -7.26
N ILE A 227 5.60 2.51 -6.98
CA ILE A 227 5.41 1.74 -5.74
C ILE A 227 6.76 1.47 -5.08
N ILE A 228 7.69 0.86 -5.81
CA ILE A 228 8.91 0.32 -5.22
C ILE A 228 9.96 1.42 -5.01
N TYR A 229 10.11 2.36 -5.94
CA TYR A 229 11.02 3.50 -5.81
C TYR A 229 10.73 4.34 -4.56
N ASP A 230 9.45 4.66 -4.31
CA ASP A 230 9.03 5.41 -3.12
C ASP A 230 9.35 4.64 -1.82
N ASN A 231 9.16 3.31 -1.81
CA ASN A 231 9.51 2.49 -0.65
C ASN A 231 11.03 2.37 -0.43
N LEU A 232 11.80 2.17 -1.51
CA LEU A 232 13.26 2.07 -1.44
C LEU A 232 13.92 3.40 -1.03
N SER A 233 13.39 4.55 -1.49
CA SER A 233 13.90 5.87 -1.11
C SER A 233 13.73 6.16 0.40
N LYS A 234 12.66 5.65 1.02
CA LYS A 234 12.39 5.77 2.47
C LYS A 234 13.35 4.97 3.35
N LEU A 235 14.13 4.04 2.80
CA LEU A 235 15.04 3.17 3.58
C LEU A 235 16.24 3.92 4.19
N LYS A 236 16.48 5.21 3.84
CA LYS A 236 17.42 6.12 4.52
C LYS A 236 18.81 5.52 4.78
N PHE A 237 19.41 4.84 3.80
CA PHE A 237 20.67 4.11 3.99
C PHE A 237 21.86 4.97 4.45
N THR A 238 21.82 6.29 4.22
CA THR A 238 22.81 7.23 4.77
C THR A 238 22.78 7.28 6.29
N GLU A 239 21.61 7.21 6.93
CA GLU A 239 21.49 7.12 8.39
C GLU A 239 22.02 5.78 8.90
N PHE A 240 21.80 4.69 8.16
CA PHE A 240 22.34 3.37 8.51
C PHE A 240 23.87 3.34 8.46
N ALA A 241 24.47 3.80 7.36
CA ALA A 241 25.92 3.88 7.23
C ALA A 241 26.55 4.79 8.30
N LYS A 242 25.84 5.84 8.74
CA LYS A 242 26.24 6.67 9.89
C LYS A 242 26.11 5.91 11.22
N SER A 243 25.00 5.23 11.49
CA SER A 243 24.82 4.48 12.76
C SER A 243 25.85 3.37 12.92
N LEU A 244 26.25 2.70 11.83
CA LEU A 244 27.31 1.68 11.85
C LEU A 244 28.69 2.22 12.25
N LYS A 245 28.99 3.51 11.99
CA LYS A 245 30.21 4.16 12.49
C LYS A 245 30.18 4.43 13.99
N MET A 246 29.00 4.39 14.62
CA MET A 246 28.79 4.64 16.05
C MET A 246 28.56 3.36 16.87
N ILE A 247 28.48 2.21 16.20
CA ILE A 247 28.65 0.91 16.86
C ILE A 247 30.09 0.85 17.39
N ASP A 248 30.30 0.07 18.45
CA ASP A 248 31.62 -0.29 18.97
C ASP A 248 32.65 -0.62 17.87
N LYS A 249 33.93 -0.67 18.26
CA LYS A 249 35.09 -0.94 17.40
C LYS A 249 34.95 -2.16 16.45
N TYR A 250 33.95 -3.01 16.65
CA TYR A 250 33.66 -4.24 15.91
C TYR A 250 32.16 -4.48 15.70
N PHE A 251 31.79 -5.11 14.58
CA PHE A 251 30.41 -5.52 14.27
C PHE A 251 30.34 -6.92 13.62
N GLU A 252 29.17 -7.55 13.67
CA GLU A 252 28.88 -8.82 12.98
C GLU A 252 28.23 -8.54 11.61
N PRO A 253 28.64 -9.20 10.50
CA PRO A 253 28.05 -8.96 9.17
C PRO A 253 26.53 -9.16 9.09
N PHE A 254 25.95 -9.99 9.96
CA PHE A 254 24.50 -10.22 10.10
C PHE A 254 23.71 -8.95 10.48
N ILE A 255 24.38 -7.87 10.87
CA ILE A 255 23.72 -6.57 11.09
C ILE A 255 23.06 -6.01 9.83
N ILE A 256 23.50 -6.42 8.63
CA ILE A 256 22.80 -6.11 7.38
C ILE A 256 21.38 -6.68 7.42
N ASP A 257 21.25 -7.97 7.70
CA ASP A 257 19.99 -8.71 7.73
C ASP A 257 19.01 -8.06 8.74
N LEU A 258 19.45 -7.86 9.99
CA LEU A 258 18.68 -7.16 11.03
C LEU A 258 18.28 -5.71 10.67
N THR A 259 19.06 -5.05 9.82
CA THR A 259 18.76 -3.68 9.38
C THR A 259 17.70 -3.68 8.29
N PHE A 260 17.78 -4.62 7.36
CA PHE A 260 16.75 -4.77 6.34
C PHE A 260 15.43 -5.20 7.00
N GLU A 261 15.45 -6.12 7.96
CA GLU A 261 14.26 -6.47 8.77
C GLU A 261 13.60 -5.28 9.47
N LYS A 262 14.40 -4.34 10.00
CA LYS A 262 13.90 -3.15 10.71
C LYS A 262 13.42 -2.02 9.81
N ARG A 263 13.88 -1.99 8.55
CA ARG A 263 13.61 -0.88 7.61
C ARG A 263 12.66 -1.28 6.48
N TYR A 264 12.64 -2.56 6.13
CA TYR A 264 11.71 -3.16 5.18
C TYR A 264 10.49 -3.66 5.95
N ASP A 265 9.54 -2.74 6.15
CA ASP A 265 8.32 -3.01 6.89
C ASP A 265 7.57 -4.23 6.32
N ARG A 266 7.13 -5.14 7.21
CA ARG A 266 6.36 -6.33 6.83
C ARG A 266 4.98 -5.98 6.28
N GLU A 267 4.49 -4.77 6.56
CA GLU A 267 3.23 -4.21 6.03
C GLU A 267 3.36 -3.68 4.59
N GLN A 268 4.53 -3.75 3.94
CA GLN A 268 4.64 -3.42 2.52
C GLN A 268 3.91 -4.45 1.65
N ILE A 269 3.01 -3.95 0.80
CA ILE A 269 2.25 -4.74 -0.18
C ILE A 269 3.22 -5.43 -1.16
N LYS A 270 3.04 -6.74 -1.36
CA LYS A 270 4.01 -7.60 -2.05
C LYS A 270 3.58 -7.94 -3.47
N TRP A 271 4.56 -8.18 -4.34
CA TRP A 271 4.32 -8.94 -5.56
C TRP A 271 4.05 -10.40 -5.21
N ILE A 272 3.00 -10.99 -5.75
CA ILE A 272 2.67 -12.41 -5.58
C ILE A 272 2.58 -13.04 -6.99
N PRO A 273 3.31 -14.13 -7.30
CA PRO A 273 3.27 -14.75 -8.62
C PRO A 273 1.87 -15.24 -9.00
N TYR A 274 1.39 -14.85 -10.18
CA TYR A 274 0.05 -15.21 -10.69
C TYR A 274 -0.21 -16.73 -10.69
N SER A 275 0.83 -17.53 -10.91
CA SER A 275 0.77 -19.00 -10.89
C SER A 275 0.38 -19.62 -9.55
N GLN A 276 0.36 -18.85 -8.46
CA GLN A 276 -0.13 -19.32 -7.15
C GLN A 276 -1.66 -19.32 -7.05
N PHE A 277 -2.38 -18.70 -8.00
CA PHE A 277 -3.84 -18.63 -7.98
C PHE A 277 -4.47 -19.69 -8.88
N THR A 278 -5.36 -20.50 -8.29
CA THR A 278 -6.12 -21.54 -8.99
C THR A 278 -7.62 -21.34 -8.79
N ASN A 279 -8.46 -22.08 -9.53
CA ASN A 279 -9.92 -22.00 -9.45
C ASN A 279 -10.47 -20.57 -9.56
N ILE A 280 -9.92 -19.80 -10.51
CA ILE A 280 -10.24 -18.39 -10.75
C ILE A 280 -11.61 -18.30 -11.45
N ASN A 281 -12.61 -17.74 -10.75
CA ASN A 281 -13.99 -17.60 -11.22
C ASN A 281 -14.46 -16.14 -11.14
N GLU A 282 -15.06 -15.61 -12.21
CA GLU A 282 -15.61 -14.24 -12.22
C GLU A 282 -16.85 -14.18 -11.30
N ILE A 283 -16.89 -13.23 -10.37
CA ILE A 283 -18.02 -13.05 -9.43
C ILE A 283 -18.73 -11.70 -9.60
N ALA A 284 -18.05 -10.68 -10.12
CA ALA A 284 -18.63 -9.38 -10.41
C ALA A 284 -17.80 -8.60 -11.44
N ARG A 285 -18.44 -7.65 -12.12
CA ARG A 285 -17.83 -6.73 -13.08
C ARG A 285 -18.44 -5.35 -12.90
N GLY A 286 -17.61 -4.31 -12.83
CA GLY A 286 -18.06 -2.94 -12.54
C GLY A 286 -17.18 -1.87 -13.19
N GLY A 287 -17.40 -0.60 -12.83
CA GLY A 287 -16.68 0.54 -13.42
C GLY A 287 -15.16 0.52 -13.22
N PHE A 288 -14.69 -0.07 -12.11
CA PHE A 288 -13.28 -0.09 -11.71
C PHE A 288 -12.55 -1.40 -12.01
N GLY A 289 -13.18 -2.33 -12.73
CA GLY A 289 -12.57 -3.60 -13.12
C GLY A 289 -13.47 -4.81 -12.87
N ILE A 290 -12.83 -5.97 -12.77
CA ILE A 290 -13.48 -7.27 -12.67
C ILE A 290 -13.02 -7.95 -11.39
N ILE A 291 -13.96 -8.52 -10.65
CA ILE A 291 -13.71 -9.24 -9.41
C ILE A 291 -13.78 -10.74 -9.69
N TYR A 292 -12.66 -11.43 -9.47
CA TYR A 292 -12.61 -12.88 -9.47
C TYR A 292 -12.43 -13.41 -8.03
N LYS A 293 -13.01 -14.58 -7.74
CA LYS A 293 -12.65 -15.40 -6.58
C LYS A 293 -11.64 -16.46 -7.02
N ALA A 294 -10.60 -16.69 -6.24
CA ALA A 294 -9.57 -17.69 -6.50
C ALA A 294 -9.16 -18.42 -5.21
N ILE A 295 -8.42 -19.52 -5.34
CA ILE A 295 -7.70 -20.17 -4.24
C ILE A 295 -6.22 -19.78 -4.34
N TRP A 296 -5.65 -19.29 -3.24
CA TRP A 296 -4.22 -19.01 -3.13
C TRP A 296 -3.51 -20.27 -2.59
N SER A 297 -2.71 -20.91 -3.44
CA SER A 297 -2.20 -22.26 -3.17
C SER A 297 -1.13 -22.36 -2.08
N SER A 298 -0.38 -21.29 -1.77
CA SER A 298 0.62 -21.31 -0.69
C SER A 298 -0.02 -21.20 0.70
N GLU A 299 -1.08 -20.39 0.83
CA GLU A 299 -1.77 -20.15 2.11
C GLU A 299 -3.00 -21.07 2.30
N ASN A 300 -3.43 -21.76 1.24
CA ASN A 300 -4.66 -22.57 1.19
C ASN A 300 -5.94 -21.75 1.55
N GLU A 301 -5.96 -20.47 1.16
CA GLU A 301 -7.04 -19.52 1.45
C GLU A 301 -7.85 -19.18 0.17
N SER A 302 -9.14 -18.85 0.33
CA SER A 302 -9.90 -18.18 -0.73
C SER A 302 -9.59 -16.69 -0.75
N VAL A 303 -9.23 -16.15 -1.92
CA VAL A 303 -8.89 -14.73 -2.10
C VAL A 303 -9.74 -14.08 -3.19
N ILE A 304 -9.80 -12.74 -3.16
CA ILE A 304 -10.33 -11.92 -4.25
C ILE A 304 -9.18 -11.41 -5.11
N LEU A 305 -9.35 -11.52 -6.43
CA LEU A 305 -8.49 -10.92 -7.43
C LEU A 305 -9.28 -9.80 -8.14
N LYS A 306 -9.00 -8.54 -7.79
CA LYS A 306 -9.58 -7.36 -8.46
C LYS A 306 -8.71 -7.01 -9.66
N ARG A 307 -9.12 -7.39 -10.86
CA ARG A 307 -8.40 -7.14 -12.12
C ARG A 307 -8.77 -5.79 -12.72
N PHE A 308 -7.74 -5.04 -13.08
CA PHE A 308 -7.79 -3.70 -13.63
C PHE A 308 -7.53 -3.76 -15.14
N GLU A 309 -8.60 -3.67 -15.94
CA GLU A 309 -8.52 -3.73 -17.42
C GLU A 309 -7.69 -2.57 -17.98
N ASN A 310 -6.54 -2.86 -18.60
CA ASN A 310 -5.56 -1.84 -19.03
C ASN A 310 -6.08 -0.75 -19.98
N SER A 311 -7.19 -0.96 -20.69
CA SER A 311 -7.67 -0.10 -21.78
C SER A 311 -8.30 1.24 -21.38
N LYS A 312 -8.34 1.60 -20.08
CA LYS A 312 -9.16 2.73 -19.56
C LYS A 312 -8.42 3.70 -18.62
N ASN A 313 -7.14 3.99 -18.84
CA ASN A 313 -6.28 4.76 -17.89
C ASN A 313 -6.27 4.14 -16.46
N ILE A 314 -6.56 2.85 -16.38
CA ILE A 314 -6.98 2.19 -15.14
C ILE A 314 -5.82 1.89 -14.17
N GLU A 315 -4.57 1.96 -14.68
CA GLU A 315 -3.35 2.10 -13.89
C GLU A 315 -3.46 3.14 -12.76
N LYS A 316 -4.17 4.25 -13.02
CA LYS A 316 -4.48 5.26 -12.02
C LYS A 316 -5.32 4.71 -10.87
N TYR A 317 -6.41 3.99 -11.17
CA TYR A 317 -7.31 3.43 -10.16
C TYR A 317 -6.61 2.33 -9.34
N PHE A 318 -5.84 1.46 -9.99
CA PHE A 318 -4.98 0.47 -9.34
C PHE A 318 -4.00 1.12 -8.36
N LEU A 319 -3.22 2.12 -8.81
CA LEU A 319 -2.28 2.82 -7.94
C LEU A 319 -2.98 3.61 -6.83
N ASN A 320 -4.15 4.19 -7.11
CA ASN A 320 -4.88 4.98 -6.14
C ASN A 320 -5.44 4.12 -5.00
N GLU A 321 -5.99 2.94 -5.32
CA GLU A 321 -6.43 1.96 -4.31
C GLU A 321 -5.24 1.46 -3.48
N LEU A 322 -4.16 1.06 -4.15
CA LEU A 322 -2.94 0.55 -3.54
C LEU A 322 -2.32 1.58 -2.58
N LYS A 323 -2.13 2.83 -3.04
CA LYS A 323 -1.57 3.92 -2.22
C LYS A 323 -2.52 4.32 -1.10
N SER A 324 -3.82 4.36 -1.33
CA SER A 324 -4.81 4.66 -0.28
C SER A 324 -4.80 3.60 0.82
N TYR A 325 -4.71 2.31 0.44
CA TYR A 325 -4.55 1.22 1.40
C TYR A 325 -3.24 1.34 2.20
N GLN A 326 -2.09 1.62 1.58
CA GLN A 326 -0.82 1.84 2.29
C GLN A 326 -0.91 2.95 3.37
N HIS A 327 -1.78 3.96 3.18
CA HIS A 327 -1.97 5.01 4.18
C HIS A 327 -3.03 4.64 5.23
N CYS A 328 -4.11 3.96 4.83
CA CYS A 328 -5.31 3.73 5.64
C CYS A 328 -5.42 2.32 6.25
N SER A 329 -4.51 1.41 5.94
CA SER A 329 -4.49 0.02 6.44
C SER A 329 -4.70 -0.06 7.95
N ASN A 330 -5.64 -0.90 8.36
CA ASN A 330 -6.04 -1.19 9.73
C ASN A 330 -6.98 -2.42 9.72
N SER A 331 -7.26 -3.02 10.88
CA SER A 331 -8.21 -4.14 11.04
C SER A 331 -9.62 -3.87 10.50
N ARG A 332 -9.98 -2.59 10.33
CA ARG A 332 -11.25 -2.07 9.80
C ARG A 332 -11.33 -1.94 8.27
N ILE A 333 -10.23 -2.15 7.56
CA ILE A 333 -10.20 -2.12 6.10
C ILE A 333 -10.11 -3.57 5.59
N ILE A 334 -10.61 -3.82 4.38
CA ILE A 334 -10.36 -5.09 3.68
C ILE A 334 -8.88 -5.14 3.33
N GLU A 335 -8.23 -6.22 3.77
CA GLU A 335 -6.80 -6.38 3.61
C GLU A 335 -6.42 -6.63 2.16
N ILE A 336 -5.37 -5.95 1.72
CA ILE A 336 -4.70 -6.19 0.44
C ILE A 336 -3.40 -6.92 0.75
N TYR A 337 -3.36 -8.22 0.44
CA TYR A 337 -2.18 -9.07 0.64
C TYR A 337 -1.04 -8.71 -0.32
N GLY A 338 -1.39 -8.29 -1.53
CA GLY A 338 -0.43 -8.08 -2.61
C GLY A 338 -1.04 -7.57 -3.89
N PHE A 339 -0.22 -7.53 -4.93
CA PHE A 339 -0.65 -7.39 -6.31
C PHE A 339 0.09 -8.39 -7.22
N THR A 340 -0.48 -8.63 -8.39
CA THR A 340 0.09 -9.46 -9.44
C THR A 340 -0.28 -8.89 -10.81
N LYS A 341 0.13 -9.56 -11.89
CA LYS A 341 -0.17 -9.16 -13.26
C LYS A 341 -0.58 -10.39 -14.07
N ASP A 342 -1.66 -10.28 -14.83
CA ASP A 342 -2.11 -11.37 -15.70
C ASP A 342 -1.02 -11.65 -16.75
N PRO A 343 -0.49 -12.88 -16.86
CA PRO A 343 0.62 -13.18 -17.76
C PRO A 343 0.24 -13.07 -19.24
N LYS A 344 -1.05 -13.18 -19.58
CA LYS A 344 -1.59 -13.08 -20.95
C LYS A 344 -2.06 -11.66 -21.27
N LEU A 345 -2.92 -11.09 -20.44
CA LEU A 345 -3.56 -9.79 -20.66
C LEU A 345 -2.68 -8.59 -20.25
N LYS A 346 -1.67 -8.84 -19.41
CA LYS A 346 -0.82 -7.82 -18.77
C LYS A 346 -1.57 -6.84 -17.86
N ASP A 347 -2.84 -7.09 -17.56
CA ASP A 347 -3.65 -6.34 -16.59
C ASP A 347 -3.08 -6.51 -15.17
N TYR A 348 -3.05 -5.43 -14.39
CA TYR A 348 -2.73 -5.53 -12.95
C TYR A 348 -3.91 -6.09 -12.16
N ILE A 349 -3.59 -6.76 -11.06
CA ILE A 349 -4.56 -7.43 -10.19
C ILE A 349 -4.19 -7.13 -8.74
N LEU A 350 -5.11 -6.57 -7.95
CA LEU A 350 -4.99 -6.53 -6.49
C LEU A 350 -5.47 -7.85 -5.90
N ILE A 351 -4.75 -8.36 -4.90
CA ILE A 351 -5.06 -9.59 -4.20
C ILE A 351 -5.54 -9.21 -2.80
N MET A 352 -6.81 -9.51 -2.52
CA MET A 352 -7.55 -8.97 -1.39
C MET A 352 -8.19 -10.11 -0.59
N ARG A 353 -8.36 -9.91 0.72
CA ARG A 353 -9.06 -10.84 1.60
C ARG A 353 -10.50 -11.06 1.15
N TYR A 354 -10.93 -12.32 1.09
CA TYR A 354 -12.30 -12.68 0.74
C TYR A 354 -13.23 -12.62 1.96
N ALA A 355 -14.12 -11.62 1.97
CA ALA A 355 -15.22 -11.53 2.93
C ALA A 355 -16.36 -12.50 2.52
N SER A 356 -16.39 -13.69 3.12
CA SER A 356 -17.27 -14.81 2.73
C SER A 356 -18.77 -14.51 2.83
N ASP A 357 -19.16 -13.67 3.77
CA ASP A 357 -20.57 -13.38 4.09
C ASP A 357 -21.15 -12.24 3.24
N GLY A 358 -20.30 -11.58 2.45
CA GLY A 358 -20.67 -10.53 1.50
C GLY A 358 -20.77 -9.14 2.13
N ASP A 359 -21.54 -8.28 1.46
CA ASP A 359 -21.74 -6.88 1.83
C ASP A 359 -22.88 -6.65 2.84
N LEU A 360 -22.87 -5.46 3.45
CA LEU A 360 -23.85 -5.02 4.44
C LEU A 360 -25.27 -5.03 3.88
N HIS A 361 -25.47 -4.68 2.61
CA HIS A 361 -26.79 -4.73 2.01
C HIS A 361 -27.33 -6.16 1.98
N LYS A 362 -26.58 -7.12 1.43
CA LYS A 362 -26.92 -8.55 1.44
C LYS A 362 -27.10 -9.11 2.86
N TYR A 363 -26.31 -8.64 3.83
CA TYR A 363 -26.47 -9.01 5.24
C TYR A 363 -27.80 -8.50 5.82
N LEU A 364 -28.14 -7.23 5.59
CA LEU A 364 -29.40 -6.64 6.05
C LEU A 364 -30.61 -7.35 5.44
N GLN A 365 -30.59 -7.63 4.13
CA GLN A 365 -31.64 -8.38 3.43
C GLN A 365 -31.93 -9.74 4.10
N LYS A 366 -30.92 -10.43 4.63
CA LYS A 366 -31.06 -11.73 5.30
C LYS A 366 -31.33 -11.65 6.81
N ASN A 367 -30.83 -10.63 7.49
CA ASN A 367 -30.75 -10.59 8.96
C ASN A 367 -31.52 -9.42 9.59
N PHE A 368 -32.27 -8.62 8.82
CA PHE A 368 -32.95 -7.42 9.34
C PHE A 368 -33.81 -7.68 10.58
N THR A 369 -34.54 -8.80 10.61
CA THR A 369 -35.40 -9.18 11.75
C THR A 369 -34.59 -9.50 13.02
N SER A 370 -33.42 -10.13 12.90
CA SER A 370 -32.60 -10.59 14.02
C SER A 370 -31.67 -9.52 14.64
N ILE A 371 -31.48 -8.37 13.99
CA ILE A 371 -30.65 -7.26 14.50
C ILE A 371 -31.47 -6.21 15.25
N THR A 372 -31.19 -6.01 16.54
CA THR A 372 -31.98 -5.11 17.40
C THR A 372 -31.43 -3.69 17.49
N TRP A 373 -32.30 -2.72 17.78
CA TRP A 373 -31.97 -1.32 18.05
C TRP A 373 -31.06 -1.12 19.25
N ASN A 374 -31.28 -1.87 20.34
CA ASN A 374 -30.52 -1.75 21.58
C ASN A 374 -29.16 -2.46 21.56
N LYS A 375 -28.80 -3.18 20.47
CA LYS A 375 -27.54 -3.93 20.39
C LYS A 375 -26.94 -3.97 18.99
N GLN A 376 -27.35 -4.90 18.12
CA GLN A 376 -26.61 -5.21 16.89
C GLN A 376 -26.51 -4.00 15.96
N LYS A 377 -27.59 -3.24 15.75
CA LYS A 377 -27.59 -2.07 14.85
C LYS A 377 -26.55 -1.01 15.29
N LEU A 378 -26.39 -0.82 16.59
CA LEU A 378 -25.41 0.12 17.17
C LEU A 378 -23.97 -0.39 17.04
N HIS A 379 -23.75 -1.69 17.25
CA HIS A 379 -22.43 -2.30 17.07
C HIS A 379 -21.96 -2.23 15.60
N ILE A 380 -22.85 -2.53 14.64
CA ILE A 380 -22.57 -2.43 13.19
C ILE A 380 -22.08 -1.02 12.86
N LEU A 381 -22.86 0.01 13.20
CA LEU A 381 -22.52 1.40 12.89
C LEU A 381 -21.30 1.92 13.64
N TRP A 382 -21.07 1.48 14.88
CA TRP A 382 -19.84 1.80 15.59
C TRP A 382 -18.60 1.26 14.85
N GLN A 383 -18.61 -0.02 14.45
CA GLN A 383 -17.51 -0.63 13.69
C GLN A 383 -17.26 0.10 12.34
N ILE A 384 -18.32 0.37 11.58
CA ILE A 384 -18.24 1.09 10.30
C ILE A 384 -17.66 2.50 10.51
N SER A 385 -18.12 3.22 11.54
CA SER A 385 -17.62 4.57 11.84
C SER A 385 -16.16 4.59 12.32
N GLU A 386 -15.64 3.49 12.88
CA GLU A 386 -14.23 3.35 13.24
C GLU A 386 -13.32 3.10 12.03
N GLY A 387 -13.81 2.36 11.03
CA GLY A 387 -13.14 2.29 9.74
C GLY A 387 -13.06 3.65 9.05
N LEU A 388 -14.19 4.37 8.98
CA LEU A 388 -14.21 5.67 8.31
C LEU A 388 -13.42 6.74 9.10
N GLU A 389 -13.39 6.68 10.45
CA GLU A 389 -12.47 7.49 11.26
C GLU A 389 -11.00 7.18 10.97
N THR A 390 -10.64 5.93 10.67
CA THR A 390 -9.26 5.57 10.27
C THR A 390 -8.87 6.29 8.97
N ILE A 391 -9.72 6.24 7.95
CA ILE A 391 -9.50 6.93 6.66
C ILE A 391 -9.41 8.45 6.86
N HIS A 392 -10.36 9.02 7.60
CA HIS A 392 -10.42 10.47 7.81
C HIS A 392 -9.25 11.01 8.64
N ASN A 393 -8.78 10.28 9.65
CA ASN A 393 -7.62 10.67 10.46
C ASN A 393 -6.32 10.71 9.64
N LYS A 394 -6.20 9.86 8.59
CA LYS A 394 -5.09 9.89 7.63
C LYS A 394 -5.17 11.03 6.62
N LYS A 395 -6.19 11.89 6.71
CA LYS A 395 -6.51 12.97 5.76
C LYS A 395 -6.90 12.46 4.37
N PHE A 396 -7.55 11.29 4.32
CA PHE A 396 -8.20 10.75 3.12
C PHE A 396 -9.73 10.90 3.21
N MET A 397 -10.38 10.68 2.08
CA MET A 397 -11.83 10.67 1.85
C MET A 397 -12.14 9.45 1.01
N HIS A 398 -13.22 8.73 1.27
CA HIS A 398 -13.54 7.50 0.55
C HIS A 398 -14.19 7.75 -0.82
N ARG A 399 -15.01 8.81 -0.93
CA ARG A 399 -15.71 9.25 -2.15
C ARG A 399 -16.80 8.33 -2.70
N ASP A 400 -16.87 7.07 -2.27
CA ASP A 400 -17.85 6.08 -2.75
C ASP A 400 -18.33 5.17 -1.60
N PHE A 401 -18.79 5.82 -0.53
CA PHE A 401 -19.05 5.16 0.75
C PHE A 401 -20.50 4.68 0.87
N HIS A 402 -20.77 3.44 0.45
CA HIS A 402 -22.10 2.83 0.49
C HIS A 402 -22.08 1.41 1.07
N SER A 403 -23.23 0.85 1.45
CA SER A 403 -23.32 -0.49 2.07
C SER A 403 -22.70 -1.61 1.24
N GLY A 404 -22.78 -1.54 -0.10
CA GLY A 404 -22.08 -2.46 -1.01
C GLY A 404 -20.54 -2.51 -0.84
N ASN A 405 -19.91 -1.45 -0.30
CA ASN A 405 -18.48 -1.37 0.01
C ASN A 405 -18.17 -1.65 1.48
N ILE A 406 -19.17 -2.04 2.29
CA ILE A 406 -19.02 -2.49 3.67
C ILE A 406 -19.18 -4.01 3.70
N LEU A 407 -18.11 -4.75 3.94
CA LEU A 407 -18.11 -6.21 3.89
C LEU A 407 -18.06 -6.84 5.30
N PHE A 408 -18.66 -8.02 5.45
CA PHE A 408 -18.60 -8.82 6.67
C PHE A 408 -17.60 -9.96 6.53
N ASP A 409 -16.62 -9.97 7.42
CA ASP A 409 -15.56 -10.98 7.49
C ASP A 409 -15.72 -11.80 8.79
N SER A 410 -16.27 -13.01 8.65
CA SER A 410 -16.41 -13.98 9.74
C SER A 410 -15.11 -14.76 10.04
N THR A 411 -14.08 -14.66 9.21
CA THR A 411 -12.85 -15.48 9.33
C THR A 411 -11.96 -15.09 10.51
N ASN A 412 -12.23 -13.96 11.16
CA ASN A 412 -11.60 -13.51 12.39
C ASN A 412 -11.97 -14.45 13.57
N ASN A 413 -11.30 -15.61 13.64
CA ASN A 413 -11.40 -16.60 14.73
C ASN A 413 -10.80 -16.11 16.06
N ASN A 414 -10.13 -14.97 16.07
CA ASN A 414 -9.71 -14.32 17.31
C ASN A 414 -10.92 -13.84 18.11
N TYR A 415 -10.85 -13.94 19.45
CA TYR A 415 -11.94 -13.75 20.41
C TYR A 415 -12.69 -12.40 20.37
N ASP A 416 -12.28 -11.45 19.52
CA ASP A 416 -12.85 -10.11 19.45
C ASP A 416 -13.81 -9.96 18.25
N LYS A 417 -15.07 -10.34 18.47
CA LYS A 417 -16.22 -10.16 17.54
C LYS A 417 -16.43 -8.70 17.11
N ASN A 418 -15.70 -7.75 17.68
CA ASN A 418 -15.76 -6.36 17.31
C ASN A 418 -15.06 -6.03 15.98
N TYR A 419 -14.38 -6.95 15.27
CA TYR A 419 -13.65 -6.66 14.00
C TYR A 419 -14.20 -7.33 12.73
N GLN A 420 -15.51 -7.58 12.68
CA GLN A 420 -16.14 -8.30 11.56
C GLN A 420 -16.51 -7.37 10.38
N TRP A 421 -16.89 -6.12 10.66
CA TRP A 421 -17.22 -5.16 9.60
C TRP A 421 -16.00 -4.42 9.10
N LYS A 422 -15.80 -4.46 7.77
CA LYS A 422 -14.66 -3.88 7.07
C LYS A 422 -15.09 -3.01 5.90
N ILE A 423 -14.34 -1.94 5.66
CA ILE A 423 -14.50 -1.08 4.48
C ILE A 423 -13.64 -1.63 3.34
N GLY A 424 -14.23 -1.84 2.17
CA GLY A 424 -13.57 -2.19 0.92
C GLY A 424 -13.58 -1.04 -0.10
N ASP A 425 -13.05 -1.33 -1.29
CA ASP A 425 -12.94 -0.43 -2.45
C ASP A 425 -12.43 0.99 -2.17
N LEU A 426 -11.10 1.11 -2.00
CA LEU A 426 -10.44 2.40 -1.90
C LEU A 426 -10.01 2.95 -3.27
N GLY A 427 -10.53 2.42 -4.39
CA GLY A 427 -10.13 2.82 -5.75
C GLY A 427 -10.38 4.28 -6.10
N LEU A 428 -11.40 4.88 -5.48
CA LEU A 428 -11.71 6.31 -5.58
C LEU A 428 -11.16 7.14 -4.41
N SER A 429 -10.58 6.52 -3.38
CA SER A 429 -10.14 7.19 -2.15
C SER A 429 -9.05 8.22 -2.45
N GLN A 430 -9.08 9.39 -1.79
CA GLN A 430 -8.20 10.50 -2.15
C GLN A 430 -7.79 11.31 -0.92
N ALA A 431 -6.53 11.73 -0.88
CA ALA A 431 -6.05 12.67 0.13
C ALA A 431 -6.70 14.05 -0.07
N VAL A 432 -7.18 14.67 1.02
CA VAL A 432 -7.94 15.93 1.02
C VAL A 432 -7.22 17.08 0.29
N ASN A 433 -5.89 17.10 0.30
CA ASN A 433 -5.09 18.16 -0.33
C ASN A 433 -4.68 17.85 -1.78
N ASN A 434 -5.06 16.70 -2.33
CA ASN A 434 -4.63 16.29 -3.67
C ASN A 434 -5.55 16.91 -4.74
N LYS A 435 -5.12 18.05 -5.32
CA LYS A 435 -5.81 18.75 -6.41
C LYS A 435 -5.71 18.03 -7.77
N SER A 436 -5.99 16.72 -7.82
CA SER A 436 -6.01 16.02 -9.10
C SER A 436 -7.15 16.57 -9.96
N SER A 437 -6.87 16.93 -11.22
CA SER A 437 -7.77 17.59 -12.18
C SER A 437 -8.96 16.74 -12.67
N ASN A 438 -9.37 15.76 -11.88
CA ASN A 438 -10.27 14.71 -12.29
C ASN A 438 -11.71 15.01 -11.87
N ASN A 439 -12.40 15.80 -12.70
CA ASN A 439 -13.81 16.17 -12.56
C ASN A 439 -14.78 14.97 -12.79
N GLU A 440 -14.30 13.74 -12.64
CA GLU A 440 -15.09 12.52 -12.75
C GLU A 440 -15.79 12.26 -11.41
N ILE A 441 -17.11 12.36 -11.43
CA ILE A 441 -17.98 12.04 -10.30
C ILE A 441 -18.49 10.62 -10.54
N TYR A 442 -17.92 9.68 -9.80
CA TYR A 442 -18.41 8.31 -9.71
C TYR A 442 -19.21 8.13 -8.41
N GLY A 443 -20.12 7.15 -8.44
CA GLY A 443 -20.75 6.60 -7.24
C GLY A 443 -22.19 6.18 -7.46
N VAL A 444 -22.90 6.00 -6.34
CA VAL A 444 -24.30 5.57 -6.30
C VAL A 444 -25.19 6.75 -5.92
N ILE A 445 -26.07 7.21 -6.82
CA ILE A 445 -26.80 8.49 -6.72
C ILE A 445 -27.36 8.80 -5.31
N PRO A 446 -28.15 7.92 -4.66
CA PRO A 446 -28.63 8.11 -3.28
C PRO A 446 -27.58 8.50 -2.23
N TYR A 447 -26.33 8.00 -2.37
CA TYR A 447 -25.24 8.19 -1.41
C TYR A 447 -24.38 9.41 -1.72
N ILE A 448 -24.54 10.03 -2.90
CA ILE A 448 -23.80 11.24 -3.28
C ILE A 448 -24.40 12.47 -2.58
N ALA A 449 -23.53 13.26 -1.94
CA ALA A 449 -23.94 14.45 -1.22
C ALA A 449 -24.40 15.57 -2.19
N PRO A 450 -25.43 16.35 -1.84
CA PRO A 450 -26.06 17.31 -2.75
C PRO A 450 -25.12 18.39 -3.27
N GLU A 451 -24.09 18.77 -2.51
CA GLU A 451 -23.08 19.73 -2.95
C GLU A 451 -22.19 19.22 -4.10
N ILE A 452 -22.01 17.91 -4.22
CA ILE A 452 -21.19 17.28 -5.28
C ILE A 452 -21.90 17.41 -6.64
N PHE A 453 -23.23 17.21 -6.66
CA PHE A 453 -24.05 17.48 -7.85
C PHE A 453 -24.06 18.97 -8.24
N LYS A 454 -23.80 19.88 -7.30
CA LYS A 454 -23.60 21.32 -7.54
C LYS A 454 -22.16 21.67 -7.97
N GLY A 455 -21.32 20.68 -8.28
CA GLY A 455 -19.94 20.88 -8.73
C GLY A 455 -18.93 21.18 -7.62
N SER A 456 -19.29 20.98 -6.34
CA SER A 456 -18.30 21.05 -5.25
C SER A 456 -17.37 19.85 -5.28
N GLU A 457 -16.11 20.05 -4.86
CA GLU A 457 -15.17 18.95 -4.67
C GLU A 457 -15.64 17.99 -3.56
N PHE A 458 -15.25 16.71 -3.66
CA PHE A 458 -15.46 15.75 -2.60
C PHE A 458 -14.75 16.17 -1.31
N SER A 459 -15.38 15.87 -0.18
CA SER A 459 -14.94 16.26 1.16
C SER A 459 -15.12 15.13 2.17
N GLN A 460 -14.47 15.19 3.34
CA GLN A 460 -14.75 14.24 4.42
C GLN A 460 -16.23 14.33 4.85
N GLU A 461 -16.80 15.53 4.80
CA GLU A 461 -18.21 15.83 5.03
C GLU A 461 -19.15 15.18 4.01
N SER A 462 -18.68 14.93 2.78
CA SER A 462 -19.45 14.17 1.77
C SER A 462 -19.55 12.69 2.13
N ASP A 463 -18.48 12.06 2.64
CA ASP A 463 -18.57 10.68 3.19
C ASP A 463 -19.54 10.61 4.40
N ILE A 464 -19.66 11.69 5.20
CA ILE A 464 -20.63 11.75 6.32
C ILE A 464 -22.09 11.74 5.81
N TYR A 465 -22.35 12.37 4.67
CA TYR A 465 -23.66 12.27 4.02
C TYR A 465 -23.92 10.83 3.57
N SER A 466 -22.96 10.18 2.91
CA SER A 466 -23.10 8.79 2.48
C SER A 466 -23.29 7.82 3.66
N PHE A 467 -22.57 8.04 4.77
CA PHE A 467 -22.75 7.31 6.03
C PHE A 467 -24.19 7.44 6.58
N SER A 468 -24.86 8.59 6.38
CA SER A 468 -26.24 8.78 6.80
C SER A 468 -27.24 7.91 6.03
N MET A 469 -26.93 7.54 4.79
CA MET A 469 -27.74 6.62 4.01
C MET A 469 -27.59 5.19 4.52
N ILE A 470 -26.38 4.79 4.90
CA ILE A 470 -26.14 3.53 5.63
C ILE A 470 -26.88 3.53 6.97
N MET A 471 -26.90 4.65 7.70
CA MET A 471 -27.74 4.77 8.90
C MET A 471 -29.23 4.58 8.58
N TRP A 472 -29.70 5.05 7.43
CA TRP A 472 -31.09 4.86 7.02
C TRP A 472 -31.37 3.40 6.59
N GLU A 473 -30.47 2.72 5.89
CA GLU A 473 -30.60 1.29 5.55
C GLU A 473 -30.79 0.44 6.81
N LEU A 474 -30.12 0.75 7.92
CA LEU A 474 -30.34 0.05 9.19
C LEU A 474 -31.72 0.32 9.83
N THR A 475 -32.48 1.32 9.38
CA THR A 475 -33.88 1.51 9.80
C THR A 475 -34.82 0.51 9.12
N THR A 476 -34.66 0.28 7.81
CA THR A 476 -35.60 -0.48 6.96
C THR A 476 -35.12 -1.86 6.47
N GLY A 477 -33.80 -2.09 6.47
CA GLY A 477 -33.15 -3.19 5.75
C GLY A 477 -33.09 -2.99 4.22
N CYS A 478 -33.56 -1.84 3.73
CA CYS A 478 -33.77 -1.54 2.31
C CYS A 478 -32.75 -0.53 1.81
N ASN A 479 -32.47 -0.54 0.51
CA ASN A 479 -31.66 0.49 -0.13
C ASN A 479 -32.39 1.85 -0.19
N PRO A 480 -31.68 2.99 -0.05
CA PRO A 480 -32.28 4.32 -0.12
C PRO A 480 -32.79 4.64 -1.55
N PHE A 481 -34.06 5.05 -1.66
CA PHE A 481 -34.77 5.35 -2.91
C PHE A 481 -34.96 4.16 -3.89
N SER A 482 -35.02 2.92 -3.38
CA SER A 482 -35.13 1.71 -4.22
C SER A 482 -36.38 1.64 -5.11
N ASN A 483 -37.41 2.41 -4.78
CA ASN A 483 -38.68 2.52 -5.51
C ASN A 483 -38.66 3.51 -6.68
N ILE A 484 -37.58 4.28 -6.87
CA ILE A 484 -37.48 5.34 -7.89
C ILE A 484 -36.30 5.05 -8.83
N LYS A 485 -36.44 5.42 -10.10
CA LYS A 485 -35.36 5.39 -11.09
C LYS A 485 -34.16 6.25 -10.64
N HIS A 486 -32.94 5.72 -10.83
CA HIS A 486 -31.71 6.48 -10.55
C HIS A 486 -31.30 7.29 -11.78
N ASP A 487 -31.86 8.48 -11.95
CA ASP A 487 -31.57 9.43 -13.03
C ASP A 487 -31.50 10.89 -12.53
N VAL A 488 -31.56 11.87 -13.45
CA VAL A 488 -31.52 13.30 -13.12
C VAL A 488 -32.71 13.74 -12.26
N GLN A 489 -33.89 13.10 -12.38
CA GLN A 489 -35.06 13.46 -11.57
C GLN A 489 -34.83 13.14 -10.09
N LEU A 490 -34.18 12.01 -9.79
CA LEU A 490 -33.76 11.70 -8.42
C LEU A 490 -32.68 12.68 -7.91
N ILE A 491 -31.80 13.17 -8.79
CA ILE A 491 -30.80 14.20 -8.43
C ILE A 491 -31.50 15.52 -8.06
N TYR A 492 -32.48 16.00 -8.84
CA TYR A 492 -33.29 17.17 -8.50
C TYR A 492 -33.96 17.01 -7.13
N LYS A 493 -34.66 15.91 -6.90
CA LYS A 493 -35.29 15.59 -5.61
C LYS A 493 -34.31 15.67 -4.44
N ILE A 494 -33.10 15.08 -4.57
CA ILE A 494 -32.06 15.12 -3.53
C ILE A 494 -31.56 16.56 -3.28
N LEU A 495 -31.43 17.37 -4.33
CA LEU A 495 -31.02 18.78 -4.27
C LEU A 495 -32.06 19.67 -3.58
N ASP A 496 -33.35 19.43 -3.85
CA ASP A 496 -34.49 20.10 -3.21
C ASP A 496 -34.72 19.65 -1.76
N GLY A 497 -33.96 18.65 -1.30
CA GLY A 497 -33.95 18.19 0.09
C GLY A 497 -34.78 16.95 0.38
N GLU A 498 -35.29 16.26 -0.65
CA GLU A 498 -35.96 14.96 -0.48
C GLU A 498 -35.00 13.96 0.16
N ARG A 499 -35.49 13.22 1.17
CA ARG A 499 -34.74 12.21 1.91
C ARG A 499 -35.61 10.98 2.14
N PRO A 500 -35.03 9.78 2.25
CA PRO A 500 -35.80 8.58 2.54
C PRO A 500 -36.62 8.71 3.83
N LYS A 501 -37.87 8.22 3.80
CA LYS A 501 -38.82 8.32 4.93
C LYS A 501 -38.26 7.59 6.15
N ILE A 502 -38.20 8.26 7.29
CA ILE A 502 -37.77 7.65 8.56
C ILE A 502 -38.93 6.83 9.13
N THR A 503 -38.68 5.58 9.48
CA THR A 503 -39.67 4.66 10.06
C THR A 503 -39.97 5.01 11.51
N GLU A 504 -41.20 4.71 11.95
CA GLU A 504 -41.69 5.17 13.26
C GLU A 504 -41.07 4.46 14.47
N ASP A 505 -40.41 3.32 14.28
CA ASP A 505 -39.62 2.63 15.30
C ASP A 505 -38.26 3.32 15.53
N THR A 506 -37.82 4.22 14.64
CA THR A 506 -36.47 4.80 14.72
C THR A 506 -36.30 5.65 16.01
N PRO A 507 -35.32 5.34 16.89
CA PRO A 507 -35.08 6.10 18.12
C PRO A 507 -34.84 7.59 17.84
N LYS A 508 -35.49 8.49 18.60
CA LYS A 508 -35.39 9.94 18.35
C LYS A 508 -33.94 10.47 18.40
N CYS A 509 -33.10 9.94 19.29
CA CYS A 509 -31.67 10.28 19.36
C CYS A 509 -30.91 9.86 18.09
N TYR A 510 -31.24 8.69 17.53
CA TYR A 510 -30.68 8.18 16.29
C TYR A 510 -31.11 9.01 15.09
N ALA A 511 -32.43 9.25 14.93
CA ALA A 511 -32.98 10.10 13.87
C ALA A 511 -32.38 11.52 13.89
N ASN A 512 -32.18 12.10 15.08
CA ASN A 512 -31.55 13.41 15.23
C ASN A 512 -30.05 13.41 14.86
N LEU A 513 -29.33 12.31 15.02
CA LEU A 513 -27.95 12.18 14.54
C LEU A 513 -27.92 12.01 13.02
N MET A 514 -28.73 11.10 12.47
CA MET A 514 -28.87 10.85 11.03
C MET A 514 -29.19 12.15 10.27
N LYS A 515 -30.13 12.95 10.78
CA LYS A 515 -30.50 14.25 10.20
C LYS A 515 -29.38 15.29 10.23
N LYS A 516 -28.43 15.19 11.17
CA LYS A 516 -27.22 16.05 11.18
C LYS A 516 -26.19 15.55 10.16
N CYS A 517 -26.10 14.25 9.93
CA CYS A 517 -25.19 13.66 8.94
C CYS A 517 -25.61 14.01 7.50
N TRP A 518 -26.91 14.01 7.15
CA TRP A 518 -27.38 14.44 5.81
C TRP A 518 -27.68 15.94 5.66
N HIS A 519 -27.21 16.78 6.59
CA HIS A 519 -27.52 18.21 6.58
C HIS A 519 -27.07 18.86 5.24
N PRO A 520 -27.90 19.68 4.57
CA PRO A 520 -27.58 20.23 3.25
C PRO A 520 -26.23 20.98 3.21
N ASN A 521 -25.99 21.90 4.14
CA ASN A 521 -24.68 22.51 4.32
C ASN A 521 -23.68 21.50 4.93
N PRO A 522 -22.57 21.14 4.26
CA PRO A 522 -21.59 20.16 4.75
C PRO A 522 -20.91 20.58 6.06
N LYS A 523 -20.63 21.88 6.26
CA LYS A 523 -19.98 22.40 7.49
C LYS A 523 -20.80 22.20 8.77
N LYS A 524 -22.10 21.89 8.65
CA LYS A 524 -22.99 21.57 9.78
C LYS A 524 -23.04 20.07 10.09
N ARG A 525 -22.42 19.21 9.27
CA ARG A 525 -22.33 17.75 9.51
C ARG A 525 -21.31 17.48 10.63
N PRO A 526 -21.55 16.49 11.51
CA PRO A 526 -20.61 16.13 12.57
C PRO A 526 -19.43 15.33 11.98
N SER A 527 -18.23 15.53 12.52
CA SER A 527 -17.07 14.70 12.14
C SER A 527 -17.28 13.22 12.52
N ILE A 528 -16.71 12.30 11.75
CA ILE A 528 -16.84 10.86 11.98
C ILE A 528 -16.43 10.43 13.39
N LYS A 529 -15.40 11.06 13.96
CA LYS A 529 -14.99 10.86 15.36
C LYS A 529 -16.11 11.15 16.36
N LYS A 530 -16.88 12.22 16.14
CA LYS A 530 -18.05 12.57 16.98
C LYS A 530 -19.18 11.56 16.80
N ILE A 531 -19.37 11.05 15.58
CA ILE A 531 -20.35 10.00 15.27
C ILE A 531 -19.96 8.69 15.99
N ARG A 532 -18.73 8.19 15.82
CA ARG A 532 -18.25 6.96 16.49
C ARG A 532 -18.34 7.05 18.00
N LEU A 533 -17.91 8.16 18.60
CA LEU A 533 -18.02 8.38 20.05
C LEU A 533 -19.48 8.41 20.52
N THR A 534 -20.42 8.84 19.68
CA THR A 534 -21.85 8.80 19.97
C THR A 534 -22.37 7.36 19.94
N PHE A 535 -22.07 6.59 18.88
CA PHE A 535 -22.45 5.17 18.82
C PHE A 535 -21.82 4.34 19.93
N GLY A 536 -20.54 4.55 20.26
CA GLY A 536 -19.89 3.86 21.37
C GLY A 536 -20.50 4.22 22.74
N GLY A 537 -21.04 5.43 22.87
CA GLY A 537 -21.83 5.82 24.03
C GLY A 537 -23.17 5.09 24.13
N TRP A 538 -23.83 4.85 23.00
CA TRP A 538 -25.09 4.10 22.92
C TRP A 538 -24.89 2.59 23.10
N ALA A 539 -23.90 2.00 22.41
CA ALA A 539 -23.61 0.56 22.40
C ALA A 539 -22.98 0.04 23.71
N PHE A 540 -22.04 0.77 24.31
CA PHE A 540 -21.21 0.26 25.41
C PHE A 540 -21.39 0.99 26.75
N LYS A 541 -22.15 2.10 26.78
CA LYS A 541 -22.30 2.94 27.98
C LYS A 541 -23.75 3.23 28.36
N GLY A 542 -24.71 2.45 27.85
CA GLY A 542 -26.15 2.57 28.17
C GLY A 542 -26.80 3.92 27.83
N LYS A 543 -26.15 4.82 27.08
CA LYS A 543 -26.69 6.16 26.87
C LYS A 543 -27.96 6.12 26.02
N ASN A 544 -29.07 6.58 26.58
CA ASN A 544 -30.42 6.49 26.01
C ASN A 544 -30.97 5.05 25.88
N GLU A 545 -30.44 4.07 26.64
CA GLU A 545 -30.86 2.67 26.58
C GLU A 545 -32.39 2.46 26.58
N ALA A 546 -33.11 3.11 27.51
CA ALA A 546 -34.58 3.05 27.57
C ALA A 546 -35.28 3.47 26.26
N LYS A 547 -34.72 4.43 25.51
CA LYS A 547 -35.26 4.86 24.20
C LYS A 547 -34.99 3.83 23.10
N PHE A 548 -33.87 3.12 23.18
CA PHE A 548 -33.57 2.02 22.24
C PHE A 548 -34.38 0.76 22.55
N ILE A 549 -34.68 0.49 23.83
CA ILE A 549 -35.60 -0.59 24.23
C ILE A 549 -37.03 -0.29 23.73
N GLN A 550 -37.54 0.92 23.98
CA GLN A 550 -38.87 1.34 23.49
C GLN A 550 -38.98 1.28 21.95
N ALA A 551 -37.93 1.73 21.25
CA ALA A 551 -37.82 1.61 19.79
C ALA A 551 -37.82 0.15 19.32
N GLU A 552 -37.15 -0.76 20.03
CA GLU A 552 -37.14 -2.18 19.71
C GLU A 552 -38.52 -2.83 19.91
N THR A 553 -39.25 -2.49 20.98
CA THR A 553 -40.64 -2.93 21.17
C THR A 553 -41.50 -2.52 19.98
N LYS A 554 -41.46 -1.24 19.59
CA LYS A 554 -42.20 -0.74 18.42
C LYS A 554 -41.74 -1.39 17.11
N ARG A 555 -40.44 -1.67 16.95
CA ARG A 555 -39.92 -2.40 15.77
C ARG A 555 -40.53 -3.79 15.67
N MET A 556 -40.66 -4.52 16.78
CA MET A 556 -41.26 -5.85 16.80
C MET A 556 -42.76 -5.83 16.46
N GLU A 557 -43.50 -4.81 16.88
CA GLU A 557 -44.90 -4.58 16.48
C GLU A 557 -45.01 -4.36 14.95
N LEU A 558 -44.12 -3.53 14.38
CA LEU A 558 -44.08 -3.27 12.93
C LEU A 558 -43.66 -4.51 12.11
N ILE A 559 -42.73 -5.33 12.63
CA ILE A 559 -42.34 -6.60 11.98
C ILE A 559 -43.49 -7.61 12.03
N THR A 560 -44.14 -7.76 13.18
CA THR A 560 -45.30 -8.68 13.34
C THR A 560 -46.47 -8.28 12.44
N SER A 561 -46.71 -6.97 12.28
CA SER A 561 -47.72 -6.43 11.36
C SER A 561 -47.27 -6.38 9.88
N LYS A 562 -46.06 -6.85 9.55
CA LYS A 562 -45.50 -6.87 8.19
C LYS A 562 -45.45 -5.50 7.51
N THR A 563 -45.23 -4.45 8.30
CA THR A 563 -45.15 -3.06 7.82
C THR A 563 -43.72 -2.53 7.65
N ILE A 564 -42.72 -3.27 8.14
CA ILE A 564 -41.30 -2.92 8.02
C ILE A 564 -40.44 -4.14 7.72
N GLY A 565 -39.43 -3.95 6.86
CA GLY A 565 -38.45 -4.96 6.49
C GLY A 565 -38.28 -5.07 4.98
N PRO A 566 -37.19 -5.70 4.51
CA PRO A 566 -36.87 -5.80 3.09
C PRO A 566 -37.94 -6.56 2.28
N GLU A 567 -38.61 -7.53 2.88
CA GLU A 567 -39.70 -8.32 2.28
C GLU A 567 -40.98 -7.50 2.00
N PHE A 568 -41.16 -6.38 2.71
CA PHE A 568 -42.37 -5.54 2.66
C PHE A 568 -42.10 -4.15 2.08
N ALA A 569 -40.91 -3.95 1.50
CA ALA A 569 -40.54 -2.73 0.82
C ALA A 569 -41.42 -2.47 -0.42
N GLU A 570 -41.55 -1.19 -0.81
CA GLU A 570 -42.07 -0.86 -2.12
C GLU A 570 -41.25 -1.54 -3.24
N LYS A 571 -41.93 -1.95 -4.32
CA LYS A 571 -41.28 -2.69 -5.41
C LYS A 571 -40.06 -1.94 -5.93
N HIS A 572 -38.94 -2.66 -6.00
CA HIS A 572 -37.69 -2.12 -6.51
C HIS A 572 -37.87 -1.67 -7.97
N HIS A 573 -37.51 -0.44 -8.29
CA HIS A 573 -37.49 0.04 -9.66
C HIS A 573 -36.35 -0.68 -10.41
N SER A 574 -36.62 -1.18 -11.62
CA SER A 574 -35.62 -1.93 -12.41
C SER A 574 -34.39 -1.08 -12.75
N GLU A 575 -34.59 0.22 -12.92
CA GLU A 575 -33.54 1.22 -13.17
C GLU A 575 -32.98 1.91 -11.89
N ALA A 576 -33.26 1.37 -10.70
CA ALA A 576 -32.56 1.79 -9.47
C ALA A 576 -31.22 1.04 -9.37
N ILE A 577 -30.12 1.76 -9.52
CA ILE A 577 -28.76 1.19 -9.68
C ILE A 577 -27.91 1.48 -8.46
N TYR A 578 -27.47 0.41 -7.79
CA TYR A 578 -26.67 0.43 -6.56
C TYR A 578 -25.21 0.00 -6.75
N THR A 579 -24.76 -0.07 -8.00
CA THR A 579 -23.35 -0.22 -8.36
C THR A 579 -22.78 1.14 -8.77
N SER A 580 -21.55 1.41 -8.34
CA SER A 580 -20.84 2.64 -8.66
C SER A 580 -20.61 2.80 -10.16
N ARG A 581 -20.95 3.98 -10.70
CA ARG A 581 -20.85 4.33 -12.12
C ARG A 581 -20.49 5.81 -12.29
N LEU A 582 -19.99 6.18 -13.47
CA LEU A 582 -19.73 7.56 -13.84
C LEU A 582 -21.07 8.33 -13.95
N LEU A 583 -21.13 9.52 -13.35
CA LEU A 583 -22.35 10.35 -13.28
C LEU A 583 -22.26 11.65 -14.09
N ASN A 584 -21.13 11.90 -14.76
CA ASN A 584 -20.87 13.16 -15.48
C ASN A 584 -21.95 13.50 -16.53
N SER A 585 -22.54 12.51 -17.20
CA SER A 585 -23.66 12.72 -18.14
C SER A 585 -24.87 13.37 -17.47
N PHE A 586 -25.30 12.83 -16.32
CA PHE A 586 -26.42 13.36 -15.54
C PHE A 586 -26.14 14.78 -15.02
N ILE A 587 -24.88 15.11 -14.72
CA ILE A 587 -24.48 16.44 -14.25
C ILE A 587 -24.41 17.44 -15.40
N SER A 588 -23.95 17.04 -16.59
CA SER A 588 -24.04 17.88 -17.79
C SER A 588 -25.49 18.13 -18.23
N GLU A 589 -26.36 17.13 -18.09
CA GLU A 589 -27.80 17.24 -18.35
C GLU A 589 -28.46 18.19 -17.35
N TYR A 590 -28.19 18.02 -16.04
CA TYR A 590 -28.60 18.96 -14.99
C TYR A 590 -28.15 20.40 -15.28
N SER A 591 -26.88 20.59 -15.66
CA SER A 591 -26.30 21.90 -15.95
C SER A 591 -26.98 22.56 -17.15
N SER A 592 -27.26 21.78 -18.20
CA SER A 592 -27.95 22.24 -19.41
C SER A 592 -29.41 22.61 -19.15
N ILE A 593 -30.13 21.81 -18.36
CA ILE A 593 -31.51 22.07 -17.97
C ILE A 593 -31.60 23.26 -17.01
N ASN A 594 -30.67 23.41 -16.06
CA ASN A 594 -30.65 24.57 -15.17
C ASN A 594 -30.32 25.87 -15.92
N LEU A 595 -29.43 25.82 -16.93
CA LEU A 595 -29.19 26.93 -17.86
C LEU A 595 -30.42 27.23 -18.74
N SER A 596 -31.22 26.24 -19.13
CA SER A 596 -32.46 26.50 -19.89
C SER A 596 -33.59 27.06 -19.01
N LEU A 597 -33.73 26.62 -17.75
CA LEU A 597 -34.69 27.22 -16.81
C LEU A 597 -34.28 28.65 -16.44
N SER A 598 -33.00 28.92 -16.12
CA SER A 598 -32.55 30.27 -15.77
C SER A 598 -32.57 31.24 -16.95
N SER A 599 -32.32 30.77 -18.19
CA SER A 599 -32.57 31.58 -19.39
C SER A 599 -34.07 31.80 -19.65
N THR A 600 -34.93 30.81 -19.38
CA THR A 600 -36.39 30.98 -19.46
C THR A 600 -36.92 31.97 -18.42
N ILE A 601 -36.42 31.95 -17.18
CA ILE A 601 -36.80 32.87 -16.10
C ILE A 601 -36.36 34.31 -16.40
N SER A 602 -35.17 34.49 -16.99
CA SER A 602 -34.72 35.82 -17.43
C SER A 602 -35.47 36.32 -18.67
N ILE A 603 -35.95 35.43 -19.54
CA ILE A 603 -36.87 35.79 -20.64
C ILE A 603 -38.28 36.11 -20.12
N SER A 604 -38.82 35.39 -19.15
CA SER A 604 -40.16 35.67 -18.59
C SER A 604 -40.24 37.01 -17.86
N ASN A 605 -39.13 37.47 -17.28
CA ASN A 605 -39.03 38.80 -16.66
C ASN A 605 -39.04 39.97 -17.67
N SER A 606 -39.17 39.70 -18.99
CA SER A 606 -39.21 40.72 -20.05
C SER A 606 -40.61 40.99 -20.65
N LYS A 607 -41.67 40.32 -20.17
CA LYS A 607 -43.05 40.54 -20.67
C LYS A 607 -44.10 40.57 -19.55
N GLN A 608 -44.64 41.75 -19.28
CA GLN A 608 -45.85 41.92 -18.47
C GLN A 608 -47.09 41.39 -19.21
N GLY A 609 -48.06 40.78 -18.49
CA GLY A 609 -49.34 40.40 -19.10
C GLY A 609 -50.23 39.39 -18.34
N TYR A 610 -50.66 39.73 -17.12
CA TYR A 610 -51.85 39.21 -16.38
C TYR A 610 -52.00 37.71 -15.97
N ASP A 611 -52.43 37.55 -14.70
CA ASP A 611 -53.18 36.47 -14.02
C ASP A 611 -52.80 34.99 -14.24
N HIS A 612 -52.31 34.26 -13.23
CA HIS A 612 -53.10 33.91 -12.03
C HIS A 612 -52.26 33.56 -10.77
N ASN A 613 -52.90 33.64 -9.61
CA ASN A 613 -52.34 33.47 -8.26
C ASN A 613 -51.63 32.14 -7.97
N TYR A 614 -50.41 32.22 -7.40
CA TYR A 614 -49.97 31.34 -6.31
C TYR A 614 -49.24 32.19 -5.26
N ILE A 615 -49.70 32.14 -4.00
CA ILE A 615 -49.08 32.85 -2.89
C ILE A 615 -48.08 31.93 -2.20
N SER A 616 -46.79 32.26 -2.29
CA SER A 616 -45.78 31.81 -1.32
C SER A 616 -45.30 33.03 -0.55
N THR A 617 -45.52 33.04 0.77
CA THR A 617 -45.04 34.10 1.65
C THR A 617 -43.53 34.00 1.79
N GLU A 618 -42.79 34.86 1.09
CA GLU A 618 -41.38 35.12 1.39
C GLU A 618 -41.27 35.91 2.70
N GLN A 619 -40.24 35.62 3.49
CA GLN A 619 -39.78 36.49 4.57
C GLN A 619 -38.42 37.02 4.14
N ASP A 620 -38.35 38.34 3.98
CA ASP A 620 -37.12 39.04 3.60
C ASP A 620 -35.98 38.77 4.58
N PHE A 621 -34.78 38.57 4.02
CA PHE A 621 -33.52 38.75 4.72
C PHE A 621 -32.58 39.54 3.83
N ASP A 622 -32.44 40.84 4.12
CA ASP A 622 -31.44 41.71 3.53
C ASP A 622 -30.03 41.14 3.76
N ILE A 623 -29.33 40.81 2.66
CA ILE A 623 -27.87 40.68 2.64
C ILE A 623 -27.35 41.29 1.34
N ASP A 624 -26.82 42.51 1.43
CA ASP A 624 -26.01 43.12 0.39
C ASP A 624 -24.81 42.22 0.05
N ILE A 625 -24.63 41.91 -1.24
CA ILE A 625 -23.35 41.43 -1.79
C ILE A 625 -23.10 42.18 -3.09
N GLU A 626 -22.10 43.06 -3.07
CA GLU A 626 -21.60 43.76 -4.25
C GLU A 626 -21.15 42.78 -5.34
N SER A 627 -21.55 43.05 -6.58
CA SER A 627 -21.20 42.26 -7.74
C SER A 627 -19.89 42.74 -8.40
N SER A 628 -18.77 42.09 -8.08
CA SER A 628 -17.53 42.27 -8.86
C SER A 628 -17.47 41.27 -10.02
N LEU A 629 -17.96 41.70 -11.19
CA LEU A 629 -17.81 40.99 -12.47
C LEU A 629 -16.33 40.83 -12.84
N LEU A 630 -15.94 39.64 -13.30
CA LEU A 630 -14.73 39.46 -14.13
C LEU A 630 -14.94 38.33 -15.15
N SER A 631 -15.72 38.65 -16.19
CA SER A 631 -15.75 37.90 -17.43
C SER A 631 -14.44 38.15 -18.21
N GLN A 632 -13.64 37.12 -18.45
CA GLN A 632 -12.58 37.19 -19.47
C GLN A 632 -12.80 36.12 -20.54
N ASN A 633 -12.89 36.60 -21.78
CA ASN A 633 -13.08 35.79 -22.97
C ASN A 633 -11.83 34.98 -23.30
N LEU A 634 -12.01 33.75 -23.76
CA LEU A 634 -10.98 32.96 -24.43
C LEU A 634 -11.54 32.42 -25.75
N SER A 635 -11.50 33.28 -26.77
CA SER A 635 -11.73 32.90 -28.17
C SER A 635 -10.46 32.28 -28.74
N LEU A 636 -10.47 30.97 -29.00
CA LEU A 636 -9.40 30.26 -29.71
C LEU A 636 -9.87 29.84 -31.09
N SER A 637 -9.40 30.57 -32.11
CA SER A 637 -9.51 30.16 -33.51
C SER A 637 -8.28 30.64 -34.28
N ILE A 638 -7.27 29.78 -34.41
CA ILE A 638 -6.19 29.96 -35.39
C ILE A 638 -6.15 28.69 -36.24
N GLN A 639 -6.59 28.81 -37.49
CA GLN A 639 -6.31 27.86 -38.56
C GLN A 639 -5.36 28.50 -39.58
N ASN A 640 -4.52 27.64 -40.14
CA ASN A 640 -3.39 27.93 -41.03
C ASN A 640 -3.70 28.83 -42.24
N SER A 641 -2.75 29.72 -42.55
CA SER A 641 -2.17 29.88 -43.90
C SER A 641 -0.75 30.43 -43.73
N LEU A 642 0.31 29.71 -44.08
CA LEU A 642 0.87 29.44 -45.42
C LEU A 642 1.38 30.67 -46.19
N SER A 643 2.70 30.64 -46.39
CA SER A 643 3.45 31.04 -47.60
C SER A 643 4.10 32.43 -47.67
N ILE A 644 5.33 32.42 -48.20
CA ILE A 644 6.13 33.54 -48.74
C ILE A 644 6.67 34.50 -47.64
N HIS A 645 7.99 34.74 -47.48
CA HIS A 645 9.12 34.49 -48.38
C HIS A 645 10.39 34.02 -47.64
#